data_AF-A0A8W7Q2M6-F1
#
_entry.id   AF-A0A8W7Q2M6-F1
#
_cell.length_a   1.000
_cell.length_b   1.000
_cell.length_c   1.000
_cell.angle_alpha   90.00
_cell.angle_beta   90.00
_cell.angle_gamma   90.00
#
_symmetry.space_group_name_H-M   'P 1'
#
loop_
_entity.id
_entity.type
_entity.pdbx_description
1 polymer ?
#
loop_
_entity_poly.entity_id
_entity_poly.type
_entity_poly.pdbx_seq_one_letter_code
_entity_poly.pdbx_strand_id
1 'polypeptide(L)'
;LFTNKAFFLSCKILVQKLYFPLKMLKIFIVRGFSTVVKRPKVKLSKADVIKRLNYENKALFGAVIKPTAKRKTKTKSTEQVTLPKTTAHPVVESEYTSEIFWQSRNFSRVKTPNGDGGENEPYSTGLVIPFTDKELQAITKFPLVPSDRGIVESQWKLHEQHESDQYKSPSVNRILSATMPEASRQALIRWKTSKIAELGEEGFQLLQKEIFARGSTLHATLETWLSGCDPSEEAIEKTGILWRSVSGALKDVERPAKLIEQKLYHPYLHYNGVVDCITSIKGHYHVIEWKTSDNPKTSVGATYDAPVQLCAYLGALQANGEHCDSRIQKGAIFVAYTSGKPANVHILEPSEMRRYWLQWLHRVQEYWTRYRDAPTKECQYGGDCYRVNPVHFREYAHPHIEKLLVKAASLSMVEIPDDVKVNKSVFTEQLKIVSSLFPHLSCDSTNPEKKPKQEPTTSKPPPVVASAGAVPSGSVPKANPKPSSADNKNSIEALFAERRAKMQATQQSKPAPESVVPAKQETYTPNRPTTSNNTGISLQKALPRDINSYFPVVAPRGQMAQKLAAAAPYNFFLTTITASKPTHAEPLSVTFQELLDSSLGELECSVQMNFMVDIGWLLAHYFFAGYENVPLLILYGDETPELRMVSQKKPNVTAVKVEIKTPFGVHHTKMGLYGYRDGSMRVVVSTANLYEDDWHNRTQGLWISPRLPAVPEGSDTTYGESRSDFRSSLLTYLDAYKLPQLQPWMARIRKTDFSDVKVFLVASVPGGHTNTAKGPLWGHPRLGYLLSQHAAPIDDSCPLVAQSSSIGSLGPSPESWVLGEIMASFRKDSAPVGIRRLPGFRMIYPSFSNVRQSHDGMMGGGCLPYVRSTHVKQEWLKDYLQQWCSRARHRNKAMPHIKTYCRWSHRGLYWFLLTSANLSKAAWGVYNKTGRFEKPLRINSYEAGVLFLPKLLLDENFFPMEANKKHPQFPMPYDVPTIPYAPEDTPFFMDYLTQHK
;
A
#
# COMPACT_ATOMS: atom_id res chain seq x y z
N LEU A 1 4.40 -91.21 -28.89
CA LEU A 1 3.82 -91.46 -27.55
C LEU A 1 2.59 -90.56 -27.36
N PHE A 2 1.57 -91.10 -26.71
CA PHE A 2 0.36 -90.51 -26.10
C PHE A 2 0.13 -88.96 -26.05
N THR A 3 -0.96 -88.53 -26.73
CA THR A 3 -2.14 -87.73 -26.25
C THR A 3 -1.99 -86.31 -25.66
N ASN A 4 -2.92 -85.34 -25.82
CA ASN A 4 -4.30 -85.33 -26.38
C ASN A 4 -4.79 -83.88 -26.74
N LYS A 5 -5.69 -83.74 -27.75
CA LYS A 5 -6.81 -82.77 -28.01
C LYS A 5 -6.67 -81.26 -27.64
N ALA A 6 -7.10 -80.21 -28.38
CA ALA A 6 -8.09 -79.92 -29.46
C ALA A 6 -9.36 -79.12 -29.03
N PHE A 7 -9.77 -78.14 -29.88
CA PHE A 7 -11.15 -77.65 -30.24
C PHE A 7 -11.83 -76.33 -29.70
N PHE A 8 -12.54 -75.66 -30.65
CA PHE A 8 -13.61 -74.59 -30.64
C PHE A 8 -13.33 -73.19 -30.02
N LEU A 9 -13.47 -72.03 -30.72
CA LEU A 9 -14.62 -71.27 -31.33
C LEU A 9 -15.41 -70.43 -30.27
N SER A 10 -15.74 -69.13 -30.41
CA SER A 10 -16.37 -68.32 -31.50
C SER A 10 -15.96 -66.84 -31.43
N CYS A 11 -15.69 -66.09 -32.53
CA CYS A 11 -16.62 -65.50 -33.55
C CYS A 11 -17.66 -64.52 -32.96
N LYS A 12 -17.91 -63.30 -33.46
CA LYS A 12 -17.83 -62.66 -34.82
C LYS A 12 -17.29 -61.20 -34.71
N ILE A 13 -16.59 -60.55 -35.65
CA ILE A 13 -16.87 -60.25 -37.08
C ILE A 13 -18.12 -59.33 -37.21
N LEU A 14 -18.03 -58.11 -37.76
CA LEU A 14 -18.01 -57.87 -39.21
C LEU A 14 -17.35 -56.54 -39.65
N VAL A 15 -16.61 -56.63 -40.76
CA VAL A 15 -16.10 -55.52 -41.58
C VAL A 15 -16.92 -55.47 -42.87
N GLN A 16 -17.32 -54.29 -43.38
CA GLN A 16 -17.33 -54.06 -44.83
C GLN A 16 -17.44 -52.59 -45.26
N LYS A 17 -16.68 -52.26 -46.31
CA LYS A 17 -16.85 -51.07 -47.16
C LYS A 17 -17.95 -51.34 -48.19
N LEU A 18 -18.71 -50.31 -48.59
CA LEU A 18 -19.33 -50.10 -49.91
C LEU A 18 -19.71 -48.59 -49.97
N TYR A 19 -19.02 -47.76 -50.75
CA TYR A 19 -19.28 -47.40 -52.17
C TYR A 19 -20.43 -46.40 -52.42
N PHE A 20 -20.03 -45.14 -52.71
CA PHE A 20 -20.66 -44.21 -53.68
C PHE A 20 -22.11 -43.68 -53.34
N PRO A 21 -22.67 -42.67 -54.07
CA PRO A 21 -22.10 -41.34 -54.36
C PRO A 21 -23.16 -40.19 -54.50
N LEU A 22 -22.76 -39.04 -55.10
CA LEU A 22 -23.60 -38.03 -55.80
C LEU A 22 -24.57 -37.20 -54.88
N LYS A 23 -24.92 -35.92 -55.14
CA LYS A 23 -24.50 -34.88 -56.12
C LYS A 23 -25.07 -33.50 -55.67
N MET A 24 -24.39 -32.38 -56.04
CA MET A 24 -24.89 -31.04 -56.50
C MET A 24 -26.04 -30.33 -55.70
N LEU A 25 -26.24 -29.01 -55.68
CA LEU A 25 -25.80 -27.82 -56.44
C LEU A 25 -26.01 -26.61 -55.47
N LYS A 26 -25.08 -25.73 -55.12
CA LYS A 26 -24.47 -24.58 -55.85
C LYS A 26 -25.48 -23.50 -56.32
N ILE A 27 -25.09 -22.19 -56.20
CA ILE A 27 -25.62 -20.97 -56.89
C ILE A 27 -26.87 -20.32 -56.19
N PHE A 28 -27.10 -18.98 -56.02
CA PHE A 28 -26.40 -17.70 -56.35
C PHE A 28 -26.63 -16.57 -55.28
N ILE A 29 -25.58 -15.76 -55.02
CA ILE A 29 -25.45 -14.27 -55.08
C ILE A 29 -26.51 -13.25 -54.53
N VAL A 30 -26.01 -12.39 -53.60
CA VAL A 30 -26.14 -10.91 -53.43
C VAL A 30 -27.52 -10.20 -53.41
N ARG A 31 -27.89 -9.57 -52.27
CA ARG A 31 -27.73 -8.12 -51.94
C ARG A 31 -28.25 -7.86 -50.51
N GLY A 32 -27.73 -6.85 -49.80
CA GLY A 32 -28.09 -6.59 -48.39
C GLY A 32 -29.16 -5.51 -48.20
N PHE A 33 -29.76 -5.44 -47.01
CA PHE A 33 -30.37 -4.23 -46.45
C PHE A 33 -30.41 -4.28 -44.92
N SER A 34 -30.31 -3.11 -44.29
CA SER A 34 -30.44 -2.94 -42.83
C SER A 34 -31.89 -3.11 -42.38
N THR A 35 -32.13 -3.85 -41.29
CA THR A 35 -33.40 -3.77 -40.54
C THR A 35 -33.18 -3.72 -39.03
N VAL A 36 -33.74 -2.68 -38.41
CA VAL A 36 -33.76 -2.48 -36.97
C VAL A 36 -34.79 -3.43 -36.34
N VAL A 37 -34.33 -4.41 -35.56
CA VAL A 37 -35.21 -5.28 -34.76
C VAL A 37 -35.33 -4.74 -33.34
N LYS A 38 -36.51 -4.19 -33.01
CA LYS A 38 -36.90 -3.84 -31.64
C LYS A 38 -36.83 -5.10 -30.75
N ARG A 39 -35.97 -5.12 -29.74
CA ARG A 39 -35.97 -6.19 -28.72
C ARG A 39 -37.18 -6.02 -27.78
N PRO A 40 -37.89 -7.11 -27.42
CA PRO A 40 -39.04 -7.02 -26.54
C PRO A 40 -38.62 -6.74 -25.09
N LYS A 41 -39.39 -5.89 -24.38
CA LYS A 41 -39.28 -5.71 -22.93
C LYS A 41 -39.87 -6.94 -22.21
N VAL A 42 -39.06 -7.97 -22.01
CA VAL A 42 -39.42 -9.10 -21.13
C VAL A 42 -39.33 -8.65 -19.67
N LYS A 43 -40.47 -8.54 -18.99
CA LYS A 43 -40.49 -8.43 -17.52
C LYS A 43 -40.15 -9.78 -16.91
N LEU A 44 -38.91 -9.95 -16.45
CA LEU A 44 -38.48 -11.14 -15.72
C LEU A 44 -39.15 -11.20 -14.34
N SER A 45 -39.53 -12.41 -13.89
CA SER A 45 -40.09 -12.59 -12.55
C SER A 45 -39.01 -12.40 -11.48
N LYS A 46 -39.40 -12.08 -10.24
CA LYS A 46 -38.45 -12.04 -9.11
C LYS A 46 -37.70 -13.38 -8.94
N ALA A 47 -38.33 -14.51 -9.25
CA ALA A 47 -37.69 -15.82 -9.20
C ALA A 47 -36.59 -15.99 -10.25
N ASP A 48 -36.77 -15.46 -11.47
CA ASP A 48 -35.77 -15.55 -12.55
C ASP A 48 -34.59 -14.59 -12.33
N VAL A 49 -34.86 -13.40 -11.76
CA VAL A 49 -33.81 -12.48 -11.31
C VAL A 49 -32.97 -13.11 -10.19
N ILE A 50 -33.61 -13.77 -9.21
CA ILE A 50 -32.91 -14.51 -8.15
C ILE A 50 -32.15 -15.72 -8.71
N LYS A 51 -32.66 -16.40 -9.75
CA LYS A 51 -31.95 -17.49 -10.44
C LYS A 51 -30.69 -17.00 -11.16
N ARG A 52 -30.75 -15.84 -11.83
CA ARG A 52 -29.58 -15.22 -12.47
C ARG A 52 -28.55 -14.73 -11.46
N LEU A 53 -28.97 -14.01 -10.42
CA LEU A 53 -28.09 -13.59 -9.32
C LEU A 53 -27.39 -14.79 -8.65
N ASN A 54 -28.11 -15.90 -8.43
CA ASN A 54 -27.49 -17.12 -7.88
C ASN A 54 -26.59 -17.85 -8.88
N TYR A 55 -26.77 -17.67 -10.19
CA TYR A 55 -25.87 -18.22 -11.20
C TYR A 55 -24.58 -17.38 -11.31
N GLU A 56 -24.70 -16.06 -11.36
CA GLU A 56 -23.59 -15.10 -11.37
C GLU A 56 -22.76 -15.19 -10.09
N ASN A 57 -23.39 -15.23 -8.91
CA ASN A 57 -22.68 -15.44 -7.63
C ASN A 57 -21.94 -16.79 -7.57
N LYS A 58 -22.49 -17.85 -8.17
CA LYS A 58 -21.86 -19.18 -8.17
C LYS A 58 -20.71 -19.27 -9.18
N ALA A 59 -20.77 -18.50 -10.26
CA ALA A 59 -19.68 -18.34 -11.23
C ALA A 59 -18.54 -17.46 -10.69
N LEU A 60 -18.84 -16.48 -9.81
CA LEU A 60 -17.85 -15.59 -9.21
C LEU A 60 -17.20 -16.13 -7.93
N PHE A 61 -17.93 -16.87 -7.08
CA PHE A 61 -17.48 -17.20 -5.71
C PHE A 61 -17.56 -18.67 -5.29
N GLY A 62 -18.00 -19.59 -6.15
CA GLY A 62 -18.09 -21.02 -5.83
C GLY A 62 -19.24 -21.37 -4.87
N ALA A 63 -19.28 -22.62 -4.39
CA ALA A 63 -20.41 -23.15 -3.64
C ALA A 63 -20.32 -22.88 -2.13
N VAL A 64 -21.31 -22.16 -1.58
CA VAL A 64 -21.46 -21.96 -0.14
C VAL A 64 -21.81 -23.27 0.57
N ILE A 65 -21.03 -23.63 1.59
CA ILE A 65 -21.26 -24.81 2.43
C ILE A 65 -22.55 -24.61 3.25
N LYS A 66 -23.48 -25.57 3.16
CA LYS A 66 -24.69 -25.58 4.01
C LYS A 66 -24.38 -26.13 5.41
N PRO A 67 -25.00 -25.61 6.48
CA PRO A 67 -24.96 -26.25 7.80
C PRO A 67 -25.63 -27.63 7.75
N THR A 68 -24.96 -28.66 8.28
CA THR A 68 -25.52 -30.01 8.41
C THR A 68 -26.60 -30.07 9.48
N ALA A 69 -27.74 -30.69 9.16
CA ALA A 69 -28.84 -30.85 10.08
C ALA A 69 -28.50 -31.84 11.22
N LYS A 70 -28.93 -31.52 12.45
CA LYS A 70 -28.76 -32.39 13.63
C LYS A 70 -29.59 -33.67 13.47
N ARG A 71 -28.97 -34.85 13.60
CA ARG A 71 -29.67 -36.14 13.71
C ARG A 71 -29.60 -36.63 15.16
N LYS A 72 -30.75 -36.91 15.77
CA LYS A 72 -30.87 -37.43 17.15
C LYS A 72 -30.35 -38.87 17.24
N THR A 73 -29.73 -39.24 18.36
CA THR A 73 -29.61 -40.64 18.81
C THR A 73 -29.64 -40.69 20.34
N LYS A 74 -30.14 -41.81 20.89
CA LYS A 74 -30.59 -41.93 22.29
C LYS A 74 -29.47 -42.29 23.28
N THR A 75 -29.73 -41.97 24.54
CA THR A 75 -29.02 -42.30 25.79
C THR A 75 -28.91 -43.80 26.09
N LYS A 76 -27.84 -44.19 26.80
CA LYS A 76 -27.90 -45.07 28.00
C LYS A 76 -26.65 -44.91 28.90
N SER A 77 -26.82 -45.29 30.16
CA SER A 77 -25.94 -45.29 31.35
C SER A 77 -24.55 -45.95 31.14
N THR A 78 -23.54 -45.84 32.03
CA THR A 78 -23.56 -45.85 33.52
C THR A 78 -22.33 -45.13 34.13
N GLU A 79 -22.36 -44.87 35.45
CA GLU A 79 -21.35 -44.18 36.27
C GLU A 79 -20.08 -45.02 36.54
N GLN A 80 -18.89 -44.39 36.58
CA GLN A 80 -18.14 -44.06 37.82
C GLN A 80 -16.69 -43.55 37.56
N VAL A 81 -16.33 -42.50 38.28
CA VAL A 81 -14.99 -42.09 38.76
C VAL A 81 -13.74 -42.43 37.93
N THR A 82 -13.15 -41.43 37.26
CA THR A 82 -11.68 -41.33 37.07
C THR A 82 -11.29 -39.91 36.61
N LEU A 83 -10.17 -39.36 37.12
CA LEU A 83 -9.53 -38.17 36.52
C LEU A 83 -8.82 -38.55 35.21
N PRO A 84 -8.91 -37.72 34.16
CA PRO A 84 -7.71 -37.52 33.35
C PRO A 84 -7.51 -36.11 32.75
N LYS A 85 -6.24 -35.70 32.74
CA LYS A 85 -5.49 -35.03 31.66
C LYS A 85 -6.19 -33.98 30.79
N THR A 86 -5.65 -32.76 30.86
CA THR A 86 -5.72 -31.70 29.85
C THR A 86 -5.67 -32.21 28.40
N THR A 87 -6.65 -31.81 27.59
CA THR A 87 -6.62 -31.93 26.12
C THR A 87 -6.82 -30.55 25.49
N ALA A 88 -6.03 -30.25 24.46
CA ALA A 88 -5.98 -28.93 23.85
C ALA A 88 -7.12 -28.70 22.85
N HIS A 89 -7.66 -27.47 22.83
CA HIS A 89 -8.57 -27.03 21.77
C HIS A 89 -7.80 -26.64 20.49
N PRO A 90 -8.34 -26.93 19.29
CA PRO A 90 -7.69 -26.57 18.03
C PRO A 90 -7.82 -25.06 17.75
N VAL A 91 -6.70 -24.39 17.54
CA VAL A 91 -6.64 -22.98 17.15
C VAL A 91 -6.90 -22.84 15.65
N VAL A 92 -7.79 -21.93 15.26
CA VAL A 92 -8.00 -21.55 13.86
C VAL A 92 -6.98 -20.47 13.48
N GLU A 93 -6.05 -20.80 12.59
CA GLU A 93 -4.99 -19.89 12.14
C GLU A 93 -5.56 -18.71 11.32
N SER A 94 -5.19 -17.49 11.68
CA SER A 94 -5.29 -16.31 10.80
C SER A 94 -3.88 -15.84 10.42
N GLU A 95 -3.43 -16.26 9.22
CA GLU A 95 -2.12 -15.89 8.67
C GLU A 95 -2.10 -14.41 8.21
N TYR A 96 -1.91 -13.47 9.14
CA TYR A 96 -1.37 -12.15 8.81
C TYR A 96 0.09 -12.31 8.35
N THR A 97 0.35 -12.00 7.08
CA THR A 97 1.69 -12.10 6.47
C THR A 97 2.29 -10.72 6.20
N SER A 98 3.62 -10.65 6.24
CA SER A 98 4.44 -9.44 6.06
C SER A 98 4.22 -8.72 4.72
N GLU A 99 3.74 -9.42 3.69
CA GLU A 99 3.51 -8.83 2.35
C GLU A 99 2.33 -7.85 2.28
N ILE A 100 1.40 -7.90 3.25
CA ILE A 100 0.25 -6.96 3.36
C ILE A 100 0.75 -5.52 3.66
N PHE A 101 1.90 -5.40 4.31
CA PHE A 101 2.46 -4.12 4.76
C PHE A 101 2.79 -3.17 3.60
N TRP A 102 3.15 -3.67 2.43
CA TRP A 102 3.50 -2.81 1.29
C TRP A 102 2.32 -2.05 0.70
N GLN A 103 1.13 -2.67 0.71
CA GLN A 103 -0.11 -2.05 0.23
C GLN A 103 -0.58 -0.87 1.12
N SER A 104 0.10 -0.60 2.23
CA SER A 104 -0.29 0.42 3.23
C SER A 104 0.73 1.55 3.42
N ARG A 105 1.70 1.74 2.50
CA ARG A 105 2.85 2.63 2.76
C ARG A 105 3.33 3.60 1.68
N ASN A 106 2.53 3.97 0.69
CA ASN A 106 2.84 5.13 -0.13
C ASN A 106 2.65 6.43 0.67
N PHE A 107 3.72 6.92 1.33
CA PHE A 107 4.14 8.35 1.33
C PHE A 107 5.43 8.62 2.15
N SER A 108 6.17 9.63 1.67
CA SER A 108 7.28 10.37 2.32
C SER A 108 8.70 9.80 2.18
N ARG A 109 9.46 10.38 1.25
CA ARG A 109 10.93 10.40 1.26
C ARG A 109 11.43 11.75 0.73
N VAL A 110 11.89 12.63 1.63
CA VAL A 110 12.78 13.77 1.33
C VAL A 110 13.76 13.87 2.49
N LYS A 111 15.06 14.06 2.20
CA LYS A 111 16.10 14.39 3.20
C LYS A 111 16.39 15.89 3.12
N THR A 112 16.60 16.54 4.26
CA THR A 112 17.18 17.89 4.34
C THR A 112 18.71 17.83 4.25
N PRO A 113 19.37 18.84 3.66
CA PRO A 113 20.81 19.05 3.79
C PRO A 113 21.13 19.89 5.04
N ASN A 114 22.29 19.63 5.66
CA ASN A 114 22.84 20.50 6.71
C ASN A 114 23.60 21.69 6.09
N GLY A 115 23.47 22.86 6.70
CA GLY A 115 24.28 24.05 6.48
C GLY A 115 24.31 24.87 7.78
N ASP A 116 25.45 25.44 8.11
CA ASP A 116 25.77 26.01 9.42
C ASP A 116 25.63 27.56 9.45
N GLY A 117 25.41 28.11 10.65
CA GLY A 117 25.59 29.54 10.96
C GLY A 117 24.43 30.50 10.67
N GLY A 118 24.12 31.37 11.66
CA GLY A 118 23.42 32.65 11.45
C GLY A 118 22.20 32.90 12.35
N GLU A 119 22.36 33.74 13.36
CA GLU A 119 21.25 34.25 14.18
C GLU A 119 20.31 35.15 13.37
N ASN A 120 18.99 34.94 13.49
CA ASN A 120 17.97 35.95 13.82
C ASN A 120 16.55 35.38 13.60
N GLU A 121 15.77 35.28 14.68
CA GLU A 121 14.34 34.95 14.68
C GLU A 121 13.51 36.04 13.98
N PRO A 122 12.43 35.64 13.30
CA PRO A 122 11.13 36.17 13.74
C PRO A 122 10.05 35.09 13.87
N TYR A 123 9.48 35.03 15.08
CA TYR A 123 8.31 34.28 15.51
C TYR A 123 7.30 33.88 14.42
N SER A 124 7.07 32.57 14.30
CA SER A 124 5.92 31.99 13.58
C SER A 124 4.92 31.37 14.58
N THR A 125 3.65 31.72 14.43
CA THR A 125 2.55 31.31 15.32
C THR A 125 2.09 29.87 15.04
N GLY A 126 2.88 28.90 15.50
CA GLY A 126 2.49 27.48 15.54
C GLY A 126 1.69 27.13 16.80
N LEU A 127 0.80 26.12 16.69
CA LEU A 127 0.14 25.53 17.86
C LEU A 127 1.18 24.86 18.77
N VAL A 128 1.27 25.31 20.02
CA VAL A 128 2.25 24.81 20.99
C VAL A 128 1.91 23.37 21.39
N ILE A 129 2.91 22.47 21.36
CA ILE A 129 2.75 21.09 21.82
C ILE A 129 2.74 21.09 23.37
N PRO A 130 1.78 20.42 24.04
CA PRO A 130 1.73 20.37 25.50
C PRO A 130 2.96 19.72 26.14
N PHE A 131 3.49 18.72 25.47
CA PHE A 131 4.40 17.72 26.00
C PHE A 131 5.83 17.95 25.51
N THR A 132 6.79 17.80 26.41
CA THR A 132 8.18 17.53 26.03
C THR A 132 8.29 16.15 25.37
N ASP A 133 9.37 15.92 24.60
CA ASP A 133 9.63 14.60 23.98
C ASP A 133 9.68 13.45 25.02
N LYS A 134 10.10 13.77 26.26
CA LYS A 134 10.12 12.81 27.38
C LYS A 134 8.71 12.45 27.84
N GLU A 135 7.83 13.44 27.99
CA GLU A 135 6.42 13.22 28.32
C GLU A 135 5.71 12.46 27.18
N LEU A 136 5.90 12.85 25.91
CA LEU A 136 5.35 12.14 24.74
C LEU A 136 5.70 10.65 24.74
N GLN A 137 6.96 10.29 25.01
CA GLN A 137 7.38 8.89 25.11
C GLN A 137 6.76 8.18 26.31
N ALA A 138 6.55 8.89 27.42
CA ALA A 138 6.01 8.35 28.66
C ALA A 138 4.47 8.30 28.73
N ILE A 139 3.72 8.92 27.80
CA ILE A 139 2.24 8.83 27.71
C ILE A 139 1.75 7.37 27.83
N THR A 140 2.43 6.43 27.16
CA THR A 140 2.09 5.00 27.16
C THR A 140 2.21 4.29 28.52
N LYS A 141 2.76 4.97 29.53
CA LYS A 141 2.94 4.48 30.91
C LYS A 141 2.01 5.16 31.92
N PHE A 142 1.18 6.11 31.48
CA PHE A 142 0.28 6.84 32.37
C PHE A 142 -0.80 5.92 32.96
N PRO A 143 -1.02 5.87 34.28
CA PRO A 143 -1.96 4.94 34.89
C PRO A 143 -3.42 5.32 34.65
N LEU A 144 -4.32 4.32 34.64
CA LEU A 144 -5.77 4.52 34.47
C LEU A 144 -6.43 5.14 35.71
N VAL A 145 -5.86 4.87 36.88
CA VAL A 145 -6.28 5.42 38.18
C VAL A 145 -5.01 6.04 38.79
N PRO A 146 -4.95 7.36 38.98
CA PRO A 146 -3.86 8.02 39.69
C PRO A 146 -3.67 7.45 41.10
N SER A 147 -2.47 7.60 41.68
CA SER A 147 -2.18 7.02 43.00
C SER A 147 -1.45 8.00 43.91
N ASP A 148 -1.81 8.01 45.19
CA ASP A 148 -1.22 8.89 46.21
C ASP A 148 0.30 8.67 46.46
N ARG A 149 0.89 7.67 45.79
CA ARG A 149 2.33 7.33 45.82
C ARG A 149 2.95 7.33 44.41
N GLY A 150 2.25 7.89 43.42
CA GLY A 150 2.60 7.85 42.01
C GLY A 150 3.74 8.79 41.64
N ILE A 151 4.93 8.22 41.42
CA ILE A 151 6.11 8.98 40.96
C ILE A 151 5.82 9.73 39.65
N VAL A 152 4.91 9.22 38.81
CA VAL A 152 4.57 9.80 37.49
C VAL A 152 3.71 11.05 37.61
N GLU A 153 2.58 11.03 38.33
CA GLU A 153 1.70 12.20 38.47
C GLU A 153 2.43 13.42 39.04
N SER A 154 3.31 13.21 40.04
CA SER A 154 4.06 14.29 40.69
C SER A 154 5.07 15.04 39.79
N GLN A 155 5.38 14.50 38.61
CA GLN A 155 6.39 15.03 37.69
C GLN A 155 5.82 15.58 36.38
N TRP A 156 4.51 15.45 36.15
CA TRP A 156 3.85 15.83 34.91
C TRP A 156 3.11 17.16 35.05
N LYS A 157 3.13 17.96 33.98
CA LYS A 157 2.44 19.25 33.99
C LYS A 157 0.91 19.06 33.96
N LEU A 158 0.20 19.80 34.81
CA LEU A 158 -1.25 19.96 34.72
C LEU A 158 -1.57 20.93 33.56
N HIS A 159 -2.15 20.43 32.47
CA HIS A 159 -2.49 21.26 31.30
C HIS A 159 -3.85 21.96 31.42
N GLU A 160 -4.60 21.78 32.52
CA GLU A 160 -5.85 22.53 32.77
C GLU A 160 -5.64 24.04 32.82
N GLN A 161 -4.49 24.47 33.35
CA GLN A 161 -4.13 25.89 33.53
C GLN A 161 -3.70 26.58 32.22
N HIS A 162 -3.80 25.89 31.08
CA HIS A 162 -3.33 26.36 29.78
C HIS A 162 -4.38 26.34 28.68
N GLU A 163 -5.61 25.86 28.94
CA GLU A 163 -6.67 25.88 27.92
C GLU A 163 -7.03 27.34 27.55
N SER A 164 -6.84 27.67 26.26
CA SER A 164 -7.08 29.01 25.70
C SER A 164 -7.56 28.89 24.26
N ASP A 165 -8.02 29.99 23.65
CA ASP A 165 -8.45 29.99 22.24
C ASP A 165 -7.33 29.60 21.26
N GLN A 166 -6.06 29.74 21.67
CA GLN A 166 -4.87 29.31 20.91
C GLN A 166 -4.35 27.92 21.31
N TYR A 167 -4.91 27.29 22.34
CA TYR A 167 -4.42 26.02 22.88
C TYR A 167 -5.61 25.24 23.44
N LYS A 168 -6.29 24.51 22.56
CA LYS A 168 -7.56 23.84 22.85
C LYS A 168 -7.39 22.33 22.85
N SER A 169 -7.87 21.68 23.91
CA SER A 169 -7.73 20.23 24.04
C SER A 169 -8.54 19.48 22.95
N PRO A 170 -7.98 18.44 22.31
CA PRO A 170 -8.71 17.60 21.36
C PRO A 170 -9.77 16.75 22.07
N SER A 171 -10.89 16.50 21.38
CA SER A 171 -11.92 15.59 21.87
C SER A 171 -11.53 14.12 21.67
N VAL A 172 -12.07 13.20 22.48
CA VAL A 172 -11.88 11.74 22.33
C VAL A 172 -12.20 11.29 20.91
N ASN A 173 -13.33 11.74 20.36
CA ASN A 173 -13.74 11.43 18.99
C ASN A 173 -12.76 11.98 17.93
N ARG A 174 -12.13 13.14 18.16
CA ARG A 174 -11.09 13.70 17.27
C ARG A 174 -9.84 12.83 17.27
N ILE A 175 -9.38 12.39 18.44
CA ILE A 175 -8.21 11.50 18.58
C ILE A 175 -8.51 10.13 17.93
N LEU A 176 -9.65 9.50 18.24
CA LEU A 176 -10.03 8.21 17.67
C LEU A 176 -10.19 8.26 16.14
N SER A 177 -10.76 9.34 15.61
CA SER A 177 -10.96 9.52 14.16
C SER A 177 -9.65 9.77 13.42
N ALA A 178 -8.78 10.63 13.95
CA ALA A 178 -7.46 10.88 13.39
C ALA A 178 -6.64 9.57 13.34
N THR A 179 -6.46 8.94 14.49
CA THR A 179 -5.63 7.73 14.69
C THR A 179 -6.35 6.42 14.32
N MET A 180 -7.45 6.48 13.57
CA MET A 180 -8.26 5.32 13.23
C MET A 180 -7.38 4.23 12.55
N PRO A 181 -7.45 2.95 12.96
CA PRO A 181 -6.66 1.90 12.35
C PRO A 181 -7.02 1.76 10.87
N GLU A 182 -6.02 1.51 10.01
CA GLU A 182 -6.23 1.49 8.56
C GLU A 182 -7.27 0.44 8.12
N ALA A 183 -7.33 -0.72 8.79
CA ALA A 183 -8.37 -1.72 8.53
C ALA A 183 -9.80 -1.19 8.81
N SER A 184 -9.98 -0.38 9.87
CA SER A 184 -11.24 0.28 10.20
C SER A 184 -11.54 1.43 9.24
N ARG A 185 -10.53 2.24 8.89
CA ARG A 185 -10.64 3.31 7.88
C ARG A 185 -11.10 2.76 6.53
N GLN A 186 -10.51 1.67 6.07
CA GLN A 186 -10.92 1.01 4.84
C GLN A 186 -12.30 0.33 4.94
N ALA A 187 -12.68 -0.20 6.10
CA ALA A 187 -14.04 -0.73 6.30
C ALA A 187 -15.09 0.39 6.20
N LEU A 188 -14.80 1.55 6.80
CA LEU A 188 -15.64 2.75 6.71
C LEU A 188 -15.70 3.30 5.28
N ILE A 189 -14.58 3.36 4.56
CA ILE A 189 -14.53 3.75 3.15
C ILE A 189 -15.35 2.77 2.29
N ARG A 190 -15.17 1.45 2.44
CA ARG A 190 -15.94 0.44 1.70
C ARG A 190 -17.45 0.57 1.97
N TRP A 191 -17.85 0.79 3.23
CA TRP A 191 -19.23 1.03 3.60
C TRP A 191 -19.78 2.33 2.97
N LYS A 192 -19.04 3.44 3.07
CA LYS A 192 -19.41 4.74 2.48
C LYS A 192 -19.55 4.64 0.96
N THR A 193 -18.57 4.07 0.26
CA THR A 193 -18.61 3.85 -1.19
C THR A 193 -19.78 2.94 -1.59
N SER A 194 -20.05 1.87 -0.83
CA SER A 194 -21.20 0.99 -1.08
C SER A 194 -22.53 1.73 -0.91
N LYS A 195 -22.66 2.61 0.09
CA LYS A 195 -23.90 3.37 0.34
C LYS A 195 -24.08 4.54 -0.62
N ILE A 196 -23.01 5.19 -1.06
CA ILE A 196 -23.07 6.19 -2.15
C ILE A 196 -23.44 5.50 -3.48
N ALA A 197 -22.93 4.29 -3.76
CA ALA A 197 -23.32 3.53 -4.96
C ALA A 197 -24.78 3.03 -4.92
N GLU A 198 -25.33 2.79 -3.73
CA GLU A 198 -26.71 2.34 -3.52
C GLU A 198 -27.73 3.50 -3.55
N LEU A 199 -27.37 4.67 -2.99
CA LEU A 199 -28.30 5.77 -2.70
C LEU A 199 -27.99 7.08 -3.45
N GLY A 200 -26.86 7.18 -4.14
CA GLY A 200 -26.29 8.44 -4.62
C GLY A 200 -25.67 9.27 -3.49
N GLU A 201 -24.99 10.37 -3.85
CA GLU A 201 -24.34 11.24 -2.86
C GLU A 201 -25.36 11.97 -1.98
N GLU A 202 -26.44 12.50 -2.55
CA GLU A 202 -27.54 13.15 -1.80
C GLU A 202 -28.26 12.16 -0.88
N GLY A 203 -28.57 10.95 -1.37
CA GLY A 203 -29.20 9.90 -0.57
C GLY A 203 -28.28 9.40 0.56
N PHE A 204 -26.96 9.37 0.34
CA PHE A 204 -26.00 9.11 1.41
C PHE A 204 -25.96 10.21 2.47
N GLN A 205 -26.03 11.49 2.08
CA GLN A 205 -26.12 12.61 3.03
C GLN A 205 -27.40 12.56 3.87
N LEU A 206 -28.54 12.20 3.27
CA LEU A 206 -29.81 11.98 3.98
C LEU A 206 -29.71 10.81 4.96
N LEU A 207 -29.18 9.65 4.52
CA LEU A 207 -28.92 8.51 5.40
C LEU A 207 -28.02 8.88 6.59
N GLN A 208 -26.96 9.66 6.36
CA GLN A 208 -26.06 10.12 7.41
C GLN A 208 -26.80 11.02 8.42
N LYS A 209 -27.59 12.00 7.95
CA LYS A 209 -28.43 12.84 8.82
C LYS A 209 -29.42 12.02 9.65
N GLU A 210 -30.07 11.02 9.05
CA GLU A 210 -30.98 10.13 9.77
C GLU A 210 -30.28 9.27 10.82
N ILE A 211 -29.10 8.72 10.54
CA ILE A 211 -28.33 7.93 11.51
C ILE A 211 -27.97 8.78 12.74
N PHE A 212 -27.51 10.03 12.54
CA PHE A 212 -27.25 10.97 13.63
C PHE A 212 -28.53 11.30 14.41
N ALA A 213 -29.61 11.70 13.72
CA ALA A 213 -30.87 12.08 14.37
C ALA A 213 -31.49 10.94 15.19
N ARG A 214 -31.41 9.69 14.73
CA ARG A 214 -31.84 8.49 15.47
C ARG A 214 -30.98 8.26 16.72
N GLY A 215 -29.68 8.48 16.64
CA GLY A 215 -28.76 8.43 17.79
C GLY A 215 -29.12 9.48 18.85
N SER A 216 -29.17 10.76 18.46
CA SER A 216 -29.50 11.86 19.37
C SER A 216 -30.88 11.72 20.02
N THR A 217 -31.87 11.18 19.29
CA THR A 217 -33.20 10.90 19.85
C THR A 217 -33.16 9.80 20.92
N LEU A 218 -32.33 8.76 20.73
CA LEU A 218 -32.15 7.72 21.74
C LEU A 218 -31.45 8.26 23.00
N HIS A 219 -30.40 9.09 22.84
CA HIS A 219 -29.70 9.70 23.98
C HIS A 219 -30.65 10.60 24.79
N ALA A 220 -31.36 11.54 24.18
CA ALA A 220 -32.29 12.43 24.90
C ALA A 220 -33.37 11.69 25.72
N THR A 221 -33.87 10.58 25.20
CA THR A 221 -34.84 9.72 25.91
C THR A 221 -34.17 8.93 27.04
N LEU A 222 -32.94 8.45 26.86
CA LEU A 222 -32.15 7.82 27.91
C LEU A 222 -31.72 8.82 29.00
N GLU A 223 -31.28 10.04 28.66
CA GLU A 223 -30.96 11.12 29.60
C GLU A 223 -32.14 11.41 30.54
N THR A 224 -33.34 11.55 29.96
CA THR A 224 -34.59 11.76 30.72
C THR A 224 -34.84 10.59 31.67
N TRP A 225 -34.70 9.35 31.19
CA TRP A 225 -34.91 8.14 31.98
C TRP A 225 -33.88 7.97 33.12
N LEU A 226 -32.61 8.24 32.82
CA LEU A 226 -31.47 8.19 33.74
C LEU A 226 -31.52 9.30 34.79
N SER A 227 -32.19 10.41 34.51
CA SER A 227 -32.41 11.49 35.48
C SER A 227 -33.43 11.12 36.59
N GLY A 228 -34.07 9.95 36.50
CA GLY A 228 -35.10 9.48 37.45
C GLY A 228 -36.53 9.79 37.02
N CYS A 229 -36.73 10.56 35.95
CA CYS A 229 -38.03 10.81 35.34
C CYS A 229 -38.38 9.68 34.36
N ASP A 230 -39.68 9.44 34.11
CA ASP A 230 -40.09 8.59 33.00
C ASP A 230 -40.25 9.44 31.72
N PRO A 231 -39.67 9.05 30.58
CA PRO A 231 -39.84 9.78 29.33
C PRO A 231 -41.31 9.81 28.87
N SER A 232 -41.74 10.91 28.25
CA SER A 232 -43.10 11.04 27.74
C SER A 232 -43.42 10.01 26.66
N GLU A 233 -44.71 9.69 26.50
CA GLU A 233 -45.16 8.76 25.44
C GLU A 233 -44.70 9.22 24.04
N GLU A 234 -44.72 10.53 23.77
CA GLU A 234 -44.20 11.13 22.53
C GLU A 234 -42.69 10.87 22.34
N ALA A 235 -41.87 11.02 23.39
CA ALA A 235 -40.44 10.74 23.32
C ALA A 235 -40.16 9.23 23.11
N ILE A 236 -40.95 8.37 23.75
CA ILE A 236 -40.90 6.92 23.58
C ILE A 236 -41.32 6.52 22.17
N GLU A 237 -42.38 7.09 21.61
CA GLU A 237 -42.86 6.83 20.25
C GLU A 237 -41.81 7.28 19.21
N LYS A 238 -41.27 8.50 19.36
CA LYS A 238 -40.22 9.05 18.50
C LYS A 238 -38.93 8.23 18.52
N THR A 239 -38.58 7.64 19.67
CA THR A 239 -37.44 6.71 19.80
C THR A 239 -37.78 5.29 19.32
N GLY A 240 -39.05 4.91 19.42
CA GLY A 240 -39.72 3.80 18.76
C GLY A 240 -39.03 2.44 18.91
N ILE A 241 -38.39 2.00 17.82
CA ILE A 241 -37.77 0.67 17.74
C ILE A 241 -36.53 0.57 18.64
N LEU A 242 -35.76 1.65 18.77
CA LEU A 242 -34.54 1.66 19.60
C LEU A 242 -34.88 1.61 21.09
N TRP A 243 -35.96 2.28 21.52
CA TRP A 243 -36.45 2.19 22.90
C TRP A 243 -36.86 0.76 23.26
N ARG A 244 -37.63 0.10 22.39
CA ARG A 244 -38.00 -1.32 22.53
C ARG A 244 -36.80 -2.27 22.55
N SER A 245 -35.70 -1.91 21.89
CA SER A 245 -34.47 -2.69 21.92
C SER A 245 -33.77 -2.58 23.29
N VAL A 246 -33.62 -1.37 23.82
CA VAL A 246 -32.83 -1.12 25.04
C VAL A 246 -33.62 -1.32 26.35
N SER A 247 -34.93 -1.10 26.37
CA SER A 247 -35.74 -1.09 27.60
C SER A 247 -35.66 -2.38 28.43
N GLY A 248 -35.54 -3.54 27.78
CA GLY A 248 -35.34 -4.83 28.45
C GLY A 248 -33.99 -4.95 29.19
N ALA A 249 -32.96 -4.23 28.71
CA ALA A 249 -31.62 -4.19 29.31
C ALA A 249 -31.49 -3.12 30.41
N LEU A 250 -32.37 -2.12 30.43
CA LEU A 250 -32.39 -1.06 31.47
C LEU A 250 -32.87 -1.55 32.84
N LYS A 251 -33.50 -2.73 32.93
CA LYS A 251 -34.04 -3.29 34.19
C LYS A 251 -33.03 -3.41 35.32
N ASP A 252 -31.78 -3.66 34.97
CA ASP A 252 -30.67 -3.87 35.90
C ASP A 252 -29.84 -2.59 36.14
N VAL A 253 -30.22 -1.47 35.50
CA VAL A 253 -29.55 -0.17 35.55
C VAL A 253 -30.26 0.72 36.56
N GLU A 254 -29.51 1.31 37.49
CA GLU A 254 -30.06 2.15 38.56
C GLU A 254 -30.20 3.62 38.12
N ARG A 255 -31.23 4.29 38.65
CA ARG A 255 -31.52 5.71 38.44
C ARG A 255 -31.91 6.39 39.77
N PRO A 256 -31.60 7.68 39.98
CA PRO A 256 -30.91 8.58 39.07
C PRO A 256 -29.44 8.21 38.89
N ALA A 257 -28.91 8.45 37.69
CA ALA A 257 -27.50 8.25 37.38
C ALA A 257 -26.60 9.25 38.13
N LYS A 258 -25.34 8.86 38.38
CA LYS A 258 -24.37 9.73 39.06
C LYS A 258 -23.91 10.89 38.17
N LEU A 259 -23.69 10.63 36.87
CA LEU A 259 -23.39 11.63 35.84
C LEU A 259 -24.10 11.23 34.54
N ILE A 260 -24.54 12.23 33.77
CA ILE A 260 -25.24 12.08 32.48
C ILE A 260 -24.68 13.15 31.53
N GLU A 261 -24.27 12.78 30.32
CA GLU A 261 -23.72 13.67 29.28
C GLU A 261 -22.69 14.69 29.84
N GLN A 262 -21.88 14.25 30.80
CA GLN A 262 -20.94 15.12 31.52
C GLN A 262 -19.68 15.34 30.70
N LYS A 263 -19.30 16.60 30.49
CA LYS A 263 -17.99 16.92 29.90
C LYS A 263 -16.89 16.60 30.92
N LEU A 264 -15.96 15.72 30.53
CA LEU A 264 -14.76 15.36 31.27
C LEU A 264 -13.51 15.86 30.53
N TYR A 265 -12.50 16.26 31.29
CA TYR A 265 -11.20 16.68 30.79
C TYR A 265 -10.10 15.97 31.58
N HIS A 266 -9.09 15.47 30.87
CA HIS A 266 -7.94 14.81 31.48
C HIS A 266 -6.76 15.80 31.57
N PRO A 267 -6.42 16.32 32.76
CA PRO A 267 -5.46 17.42 32.90
C PRO A 267 -4.03 17.05 32.50
N TYR A 268 -3.59 15.81 32.75
CA TYR A 268 -2.23 15.38 32.38
C TYR A 268 -2.06 14.93 30.92
N LEU A 269 -3.07 14.32 30.29
CA LEU A 269 -2.99 13.82 28.92
C LEU A 269 -3.62 14.77 27.88
N HIS A 270 -4.10 15.93 28.34
CA HIS A 270 -4.64 17.04 27.57
C HIS A 270 -5.65 16.60 26.50
N TYR A 271 -6.75 15.97 26.91
CA TYR A 271 -7.89 15.67 26.03
C TYR A 271 -9.21 15.83 26.79
N ASN A 272 -10.30 16.07 26.06
CA ASN A 272 -11.66 16.15 26.62
C ASN A 272 -12.61 15.13 25.96
N GLY A 273 -13.73 14.86 26.61
CA GLY A 273 -14.81 14.04 26.09
C GLY A 273 -16.13 14.35 26.79
N VAL A 274 -17.23 13.78 26.30
CA VAL A 274 -18.52 13.80 27.00
C VAL A 274 -18.87 12.36 27.28
N VAL A 275 -19.04 12.01 28.56
CA VAL A 275 -19.43 10.65 28.97
C VAL A 275 -20.94 10.54 28.97
N ASP A 276 -21.49 9.57 28.22
CA ASP A 276 -22.95 9.43 28.09
C ASP A 276 -23.62 9.24 29.46
N CYS A 277 -23.12 8.31 30.28
CA CYS A 277 -23.66 8.03 31.60
C CYS A 277 -22.64 7.34 32.52
N ILE A 278 -22.73 7.64 33.82
CA ILE A 278 -22.12 6.87 34.90
C ILE A 278 -23.21 6.53 35.91
N THR A 279 -23.52 5.24 36.10
CA THR A 279 -24.47 4.77 37.10
C THR A 279 -24.17 3.34 37.56
N SER A 280 -24.91 2.87 38.54
CA SER A 280 -24.81 1.50 39.03
C SER A 280 -25.58 0.52 38.14
N ILE A 281 -25.02 -0.67 37.95
CA ILE A 281 -25.67 -1.84 37.37
C ILE A 281 -25.50 -2.95 38.41
N LYS A 282 -26.60 -3.41 39.02
CA LYS A 282 -26.61 -4.41 40.10
C LYS A 282 -25.67 -4.08 41.28
N GLY A 283 -25.74 -2.84 41.79
CA GLY A 283 -24.93 -2.38 42.93
C GLY A 283 -23.45 -2.09 42.61
N HIS A 284 -23.06 -2.05 41.33
CA HIS A 284 -21.69 -1.75 40.90
C HIS A 284 -21.69 -0.59 39.89
N TYR A 285 -20.90 0.47 40.16
CA TYR A 285 -20.78 1.59 39.24
C TYR A 285 -19.99 1.26 37.96
N HIS A 286 -20.54 1.66 36.83
CA HIS A 286 -19.94 1.53 35.50
C HIS A 286 -19.89 2.89 34.80
N VAL A 287 -18.86 3.09 33.97
CA VAL A 287 -18.90 4.07 32.88
C VAL A 287 -19.67 3.43 31.72
N ILE A 288 -20.69 4.10 31.20
CA ILE A 288 -21.61 3.53 30.20
C ILE A 288 -21.53 4.29 28.88
N GLU A 289 -21.57 3.53 27.78
CA GLU A 289 -21.62 4.03 26.40
C GLU A 289 -22.80 3.40 25.67
N TRP A 290 -23.67 4.24 25.08
CA TRP A 290 -24.82 3.81 24.29
C TRP A 290 -24.48 3.84 22.80
N LYS A 291 -24.66 2.72 22.10
CA LYS A 291 -24.44 2.63 20.65
C LYS A 291 -25.69 2.11 19.94
N THR A 292 -25.94 2.64 18.74
CA THR A 292 -26.97 2.11 17.83
C THR A 292 -26.34 1.23 16.75
N SER A 293 -27.05 0.18 16.30
CA SER A 293 -26.58 -0.64 15.18
C SER A 293 -27.71 -1.29 14.39
N ASP A 294 -27.49 -1.49 13.09
CA ASP A 294 -28.34 -2.36 12.26
C ASP A 294 -27.96 -3.84 12.39
N ASN A 295 -26.73 -4.13 12.79
CA ASN A 295 -26.16 -5.47 12.81
C ASN A 295 -25.88 -5.96 14.24
N PRO A 296 -26.23 -7.21 14.60
CA PRO A 296 -25.94 -7.77 15.92
C PRO A 296 -24.45 -7.68 16.31
N LYS A 297 -24.19 -7.15 17.49
CA LYS A 297 -22.87 -7.01 18.13
C LYS A 297 -22.79 -7.95 19.32
N THR A 298 -22.53 -9.22 19.05
CA THR A 298 -22.55 -10.30 20.05
C THR A 298 -21.25 -10.45 20.84
N SER A 299 -20.24 -9.60 20.61
CA SER A 299 -19.00 -9.55 21.39
C SER A 299 -18.44 -8.13 21.49
N VAL A 300 -17.65 -7.86 22.53
CA VAL A 300 -16.94 -6.58 22.75
C VAL A 300 -16.17 -6.15 21.50
N GLY A 301 -15.41 -7.05 20.87
CA GLY A 301 -14.63 -6.74 19.66
C GLY A 301 -15.48 -6.31 18.45
N ALA A 302 -16.78 -6.63 18.43
CA ALA A 302 -17.68 -6.20 17.37
C ALA A 302 -18.14 -4.73 17.52
N THR A 303 -17.91 -4.08 18.68
CA THR A 303 -18.28 -2.68 18.95
C THR A 303 -17.20 -1.66 18.54
N TYR A 304 -16.13 -2.12 17.87
CA TYR A 304 -15.03 -1.31 17.32
C TYR A 304 -14.29 -0.50 18.40
N ASP A 305 -14.22 0.83 18.28
CA ASP A 305 -13.47 1.70 19.21
C ASP A 305 -14.23 2.01 20.52
N ALA A 306 -15.50 1.60 20.68
CA ALA A 306 -16.30 1.87 21.89
C ALA A 306 -15.64 1.42 23.23
N PRO A 307 -14.92 0.26 23.31
CA PRO A 307 -14.15 -0.10 24.51
C PRO A 307 -13.02 0.87 24.83
N VAL A 308 -12.41 1.47 23.80
CA VAL A 308 -11.31 2.43 23.92
C VAL A 308 -11.85 3.80 24.33
N GLN A 309 -12.99 4.20 23.76
CA GLN A 309 -13.75 5.41 24.11
C GLN A 309 -14.18 5.40 25.59
N LEU A 310 -14.76 4.30 26.07
CA LEU A 310 -15.08 4.11 27.50
C LEU A 310 -13.87 4.27 28.43
N CYS A 311 -12.71 3.73 28.04
CA CYS A 311 -11.50 3.85 28.83
C CYS A 311 -10.94 5.29 28.82
N ALA A 312 -11.08 6.01 27.70
CA ALA A 312 -10.75 7.43 27.64
C ALA A 312 -11.57 8.26 28.63
N TYR A 313 -12.87 7.98 28.74
CA TYR A 313 -13.77 8.62 29.70
C TYR A 313 -13.45 8.22 31.14
N LEU A 314 -13.19 6.93 31.42
CA LEU A 314 -12.78 6.49 32.76
C LEU A 314 -11.47 7.15 33.20
N GLY A 315 -10.44 7.22 32.35
CA GLY A 315 -9.20 7.90 32.70
C GLY A 315 -9.38 9.41 32.95
N ALA A 316 -10.21 10.08 32.14
CA ALA A 316 -10.54 11.49 32.36
C ALA A 316 -11.33 11.71 33.67
N LEU A 317 -12.21 10.77 34.04
CA LEU A 317 -12.94 10.78 35.30
C LEU A 317 -12.01 10.62 36.51
N GLN A 318 -11.10 9.64 36.48
CA GLN A 318 -10.18 9.35 37.58
C GLN A 318 -9.08 10.43 37.72
N ALA A 319 -8.78 11.16 36.65
CA ALA A 319 -7.87 12.31 36.67
C ALA A 319 -8.57 13.65 37.00
N ASN A 320 -9.90 13.68 37.22
CA ASN A 320 -10.66 14.87 37.55
C ASN A 320 -10.88 14.99 39.07
N GLY A 321 -10.42 16.08 39.69
CA GLY A 321 -10.46 16.25 41.15
C GLY A 321 -11.84 16.33 41.80
N GLU A 322 -12.89 16.66 41.03
CA GLU A 322 -14.27 16.80 41.54
C GLU A 322 -15.10 15.52 41.35
N HIS A 323 -14.86 14.79 40.26
CA HIS A 323 -15.69 13.65 39.85
C HIS A 323 -15.02 12.28 40.04
N CYS A 324 -13.74 12.25 40.41
CA CYS A 324 -13.00 11.02 40.71
C CYS A 324 -13.74 10.16 41.77
N ASP A 325 -13.76 8.85 41.53
CA ASP A 325 -14.42 7.88 42.42
C ASP A 325 -13.79 6.50 42.20
N SER A 326 -13.04 6.06 43.20
CA SER A 326 -12.29 4.80 43.17
C SER A 326 -13.18 3.54 43.10
N ARG A 327 -14.49 3.67 43.33
CA ARG A 327 -15.48 2.58 43.17
C ARG A 327 -15.78 2.30 41.69
N ILE A 328 -15.46 3.22 40.79
CA ILE A 328 -15.80 3.14 39.36
C ILE A 328 -14.62 2.54 38.60
N GLN A 329 -14.63 1.22 38.42
CA GLN A 329 -13.53 0.48 37.78
C GLN A 329 -13.96 -0.37 36.58
N LYS A 330 -15.25 -0.32 36.22
CA LYS A 330 -15.87 -1.14 35.17
C LYS A 330 -16.46 -0.27 34.05
N GLY A 331 -16.61 -0.85 32.88
CA GLY A 331 -17.29 -0.23 31.73
C GLY A 331 -18.50 -1.05 31.29
N ALA A 332 -19.48 -0.42 30.64
CA ALA A 332 -20.60 -1.11 30.02
C ALA A 332 -20.93 -0.52 28.64
N ILE A 333 -21.03 -1.36 27.61
CA ILE A 333 -21.45 -0.96 26.26
C ILE A 333 -22.84 -1.53 25.98
N PHE A 334 -23.82 -0.67 25.78
CA PHE A 334 -25.17 -1.06 25.40
C PHE A 334 -25.37 -0.84 23.90
N VAL A 335 -25.74 -1.89 23.17
CA VAL A 335 -25.97 -1.82 21.72
C VAL A 335 -27.45 -2.02 21.41
N ALA A 336 -28.15 -0.91 21.12
CA ALA A 336 -29.54 -0.90 20.69
C ALA A 336 -29.67 -1.14 19.18
N TYR A 337 -30.67 -1.92 18.76
CA TYR A 337 -30.84 -2.38 17.39
C TYR A 337 -32.04 -1.75 16.68
N THR A 338 -31.80 -1.20 15.49
CA THR A 338 -32.85 -0.68 14.58
C THR A 338 -33.81 -1.78 14.10
N SER A 339 -33.48 -3.05 14.28
CA SER A 339 -34.36 -4.19 14.02
C SER A 339 -35.33 -4.53 15.17
N GLY A 340 -35.27 -3.82 16.31
CA GLY A 340 -36.11 -4.08 17.48
C GLY A 340 -35.79 -5.35 18.25
N LYS A 341 -34.66 -5.99 17.97
CA LYS A 341 -34.13 -7.11 18.77
C LYS A 341 -33.67 -6.58 20.13
N PRO A 342 -33.71 -7.38 21.21
CA PRO A 342 -33.16 -6.98 22.50
C PRO A 342 -31.70 -6.52 22.38
N ALA A 343 -31.36 -5.43 23.06
CA ALA A 343 -30.02 -4.87 23.06
C ALA A 343 -29.00 -5.87 23.62
N ASN A 344 -27.75 -5.80 23.13
CA ASN A 344 -26.64 -6.50 23.78
C ASN A 344 -25.94 -5.56 24.76
N VAL A 345 -25.73 -6.05 25.98
CA VAL A 345 -24.93 -5.37 27.02
C VAL A 345 -23.60 -6.11 27.14
N HIS A 346 -22.49 -5.37 27.01
CA HIS A 346 -21.15 -5.88 27.23
C HIS A 346 -20.57 -5.21 28.47
N ILE A 347 -20.44 -5.95 29.56
CA ILE A 347 -19.74 -5.49 30.77
C ILE A 347 -18.25 -5.76 30.58
N LEU A 348 -17.42 -4.75 30.87
CA LEU A 348 -15.97 -4.82 30.83
C LEU A 348 -15.41 -4.81 32.25
N GLU A 349 -14.72 -5.86 32.62
CA GLU A 349 -14.09 -6.00 33.94
C GLU A 349 -12.80 -5.15 34.05
N PRO A 350 -12.30 -4.85 35.26
CA PRO A 350 -11.16 -3.93 35.45
C PRO A 350 -9.86 -4.35 34.72
N SER A 351 -9.68 -5.65 34.45
CA SER A 351 -8.58 -6.18 33.64
C SER A 351 -8.71 -5.82 32.15
N GLU A 352 -9.93 -5.81 31.62
CA GLU A 352 -10.24 -5.40 30.26
C GLU A 352 -10.15 -3.89 30.10
N MET A 353 -10.64 -3.12 31.09
CA MET A 353 -10.50 -1.67 31.13
C MET A 353 -9.02 -1.25 31.07
N ARG A 354 -8.13 -1.89 31.86
CA ARG A 354 -6.68 -1.66 31.76
C ARG A 354 -6.08 -1.99 30.38
N ARG A 355 -6.58 -3.04 29.70
CA ARG A 355 -6.14 -3.43 28.36
C ARG A 355 -6.57 -2.43 27.27
N TYR A 356 -7.75 -1.85 27.37
CA TYR A 356 -8.23 -0.84 26.42
C TYR A 356 -7.69 0.57 26.74
N TRP A 357 -7.39 0.86 28.01
CA TRP A 357 -6.64 2.06 28.40
C TRP A 357 -5.27 2.13 27.73
N LEU A 358 -4.48 1.06 27.74
CA LEU A 358 -3.19 1.04 27.04
C LEU A 358 -3.32 1.33 25.53
N GLN A 359 -4.39 0.84 24.89
CA GLN A 359 -4.68 1.17 23.50
C GLN A 359 -5.05 2.64 23.31
N TRP A 360 -5.81 3.22 24.24
CA TRP A 360 -6.12 4.66 24.24
C TRP A 360 -4.86 5.52 24.37
N LEU A 361 -3.96 5.21 25.30
CA LEU A 361 -2.69 5.93 25.47
C LEU A 361 -1.85 5.95 24.18
N HIS A 362 -1.80 4.82 23.45
CA HIS A 362 -1.15 4.77 22.14
C HIS A 362 -1.84 5.67 21.10
N ARG A 363 -3.17 5.82 21.13
CA ARG A 363 -3.87 6.79 20.26
C ARG A 363 -3.58 8.23 20.66
N VAL A 364 -3.53 8.55 21.95
CA VAL A 364 -3.18 9.90 22.44
C VAL A 364 -1.76 10.27 21.99
N GLN A 365 -0.79 9.37 22.23
CA GLN A 365 0.59 9.55 21.77
C GLN A 365 0.68 9.72 20.24
N GLU A 366 0.00 8.85 19.47
CA GLU A 366 -0.01 8.93 18.01
C GLU A 366 -0.63 10.23 17.50
N TYR A 367 -1.71 10.73 18.13
CA TYR A 367 -2.33 12.00 17.78
C TYR A 367 -1.35 13.16 17.90
N TRP A 368 -0.72 13.30 19.07
CA TRP A 368 0.24 14.38 19.35
C TRP A 368 1.54 14.26 18.54
N THR A 369 1.92 13.06 18.12
CA THR A 369 3.12 12.83 17.29
C THR A 369 2.86 13.05 15.79
N ARG A 370 1.69 12.63 15.26
CA ARG A 370 1.47 12.50 13.79
C ARG A 370 0.50 13.50 13.17
N TYR A 371 -0.46 14.03 13.92
CA TYR A 371 -1.53 14.89 13.38
C TYR A 371 -1.26 16.38 13.70
N ARG A 372 0.03 16.71 13.65
CA ARG A 372 0.72 17.82 14.30
C ARG A 372 0.77 19.11 13.47
N ASP A 373 1.04 19.00 12.18
CA ASP A 373 1.49 20.14 11.36
C ASP A 373 0.47 20.51 10.26
N ALA A 374 -0.05 21.73 10.30
CA ALA A 374 -0.21 22.50 9.07
C ALA A 374 1.20 22.99 8.65
N PRO A 375 1.54 23.02 7.36
CA PRO A 375 2.89 23.34 6.91
C PRO A 375 3.35 24.72 7.39
N THR A 376 4.54 24.80 7.99
CA THR A 376 5.08 26.05 8.57
C THR A 376 5.88 26.90 7.58
N LYS A 377 6.11 26.40 6.36
CA LYS A 377 6.86 27.10 5.29
C LYS A 377 5.91 27.46 4.15
N GLU A 378 5.79 28.73 3.80
CA GLU A 378 4.99 29.13 2.63
C GLU A 378 5.57 28.56 1.32
N CYS A 379 4.68 28.19 0.40
CA CYS A 379 5.06 27.79 -0.95
C CYS A 379 5.69 28.98 -1.69
N GLN A 380 6.93 28.81 -2.20
CA GLN A 380 7.64 29.84 -2.97
C GLN A 380 6.90 30.36 -4.22
N TYR A 381 5.89 29.63 -4.68
CA TYR A 381 5.04 30.03 -5.81
C TYR A 381 3.74 30.71 -5.38
N GLY A 382 3.37 30.73 -4.09
CA GLY A 382 2.18 31.41 -3.58
C GLY A 382 0.92 31.10 -4.39
N GLY A 383 0.19 32.15 -4.79
CA GLY A 383 -1.01 32.08 -5.63
C GLY A 383 -0.76 31.68 -7.09
N ASP A 384 0.49 31.56 -7.52
CA ASP A 384 0.91 31.03 -8.83
C ASP A 384 1.21 29.51 -8.77
N CYS A 385 1.04 28.86 -7.61
CA CYS A 385 1.30 27.44 -7.44
C CYS A 385 0.26 26.55 -8.15
N TYR A 386 0.69 25.78 -9.15
CA TYR A 386 -0.18 24.87 -9.93
C TYR A 386 -0.14 23.40 -9.48
N ARG A 387 0.55 23.08 -8.38
CA ARG A 387 0.79 21.68 -7.95
C ARG A 387 -0.46 21.07 -7.33
N VAL A 388 -0.77 19.81 -7.66
CA VAL A 388 -1.90 19.02 -7.11
C VAL A 388 -1.43 17.73 -6.41
N ASN A 389 -0.22 17.74 -5.85
CA ASN A 389 0.30 16.61 -5.09
C ASN A 389 -0.03 16.77 -3.59
N PRO A 390 -0.73 15.83 -2.94
CA PRO A 390 -0.99 15.90 -1.51
C PRO A 390 0.25 16.02 -0.61
N VAL A 391 1.42 15.56 -1.06
CA VAL A 391 2.69 15.78 -0.33
C VAL A 391 3.07 17.26 -0.31
N HIS A 392 2.93 17.95 -1.44
CA HIS A 392 3.27 19.37 -1.57
C HIS A 392 2.46 20.25 -0.60
N PHE A 393 1.20 19.91 -0.38
CA PHE A 393 0.34 20.59 0.59
C PHE A 393 0.58 20.17 2.05
N ARG A 394 1.25 19.04 2.31
CA ARG A 394 1.77 18.71 3.65
C ARG A 394 3.08 19.44 3.96
N GLU A 395 3.87 19.77 2.95
CA GLU A 395 5.19 20.37 3.09
C GLU A 395 5.17 21.91 3.02
N TYR A 396 4.25 22.50 2.26
CA TYR A 396 4.20 23.95 2.00
C TYR A 396 2.80 24.56 2.19
N ALA A 397 2.74 25.66 2.93
CA ALA A 397 1.53 26.44 3.14
C ALA A 397 1.10 27.19 1.88
N HIS A 398 -0.21 27.28 1.71
CA HIS A 398 -0.87 28.04 0.67
C HIS A 398 -1.93 28.92 1.34
N PRO A 399 -1.53 30.03 2.01
CA PRO A 399 -2.44 30.84 2.81
C PRO A 399 -3.66 31.37 2.04
N HIS A 400 -3.54 31.52 0.72
CA HIS A 400 -4.63 31.92 -0.17
C HIS A 400 -5.70 30.82 -0.37
N ILE A 401 -5.33 29.54 -0.29
CA ILE A 401 -6.25 28.39 -0.31
C ILE A 401 -6.81 28.13 1.10
N GLU A 402 -5.93 28.16 2.10
CA GLU A 402 -6.28 27.94 3.51
C GLU A 402 -7.29 28.99 4.01
N LYS A 403 -7.08 30.28 3.70
CA LYS A 403 -8.03 31.36 4.04
C LYS A 403 -9.39 31.22 3.33
N LEU A 404 -9.47 30.56 2.18
CA LEU A 404 -10.74 30.28 1.51
C LEU A 404 -11.48 29.12 2.18
N LEU A 405 -10.75 28.05 2.56
CA LEU A 405 -11.32 26.92 3.30
C LEU A 405 -11.81 27.34 4.70
N VAL A 406 -11.02 28.12 5.44
CA VAL A 406 -11.38 28.63 6.78
C VAL A 406 -12.61 29.56 6.75
N LYS A 407 -12.89 30.22 5.62
CA LYS A 407 -14.07 31.08 5.44
C LYS A 407 -15.31 30.32 4.95
N ALA A 408 -15.17 29.10 4.47
CA ALA A 408 -16.26 28.33 3.86
C ALA A 408 -16.78 27.25 4.81
N ALA A 409 -18.09 27.24 5.07
CA ALA A 409 -18.73 26.22 5.91
C ALA A 409 -18.65 24.80 5.31
N SER A 410 -18.44 24.68 4.01
CA SER A 410 -18.15 23.40 3.35
C SER A 410 -17.39 23.62 2.05
N LEU A 411 -16.70 22.58 1.58
CA LEU A 411 -15.91 22.61 0.34
C LEU A 411 -16.75 22.97 -0.91
N SER A 412 -18.05 22.66 -0.91
CA SER A 412 -18.98 23.02 -1.99
C SER A 412 -19.47 24.47 -1.95
N MET A 413 -19.13 25.23 -0.92
CA MET A 413 -19.46 26.66 -0.77
C MET A 413 -18.24 27.58 -0.95
N VAL A 414 -17.09 27.04 -1.35
CA VAL A 414 -15.90 27.86 -1.67
C VAL A 414 -16.09 28.53 -3.02
N GLU A 415 -16.37 29.84 -3.02
CA GLU A 415 -16.30 30.66 -4.23
C GLU A 415 -14.83 30.84 -4.65
N ILE A 416 -14.51 30.43 -5.88
CA ILE A 416 -13.16 30.54 -6.45
C ILE A 416 -12.99 31.96 -7.00
N PRO A 417 -12.02 32.76 -6.52
CA PRO A 417 -11.82 34.12 -7.02
C PRO A 417 -11.51 34.15 -8.54
N ASP A 418 -11.99 35.19 -9.22
CA ASP A 418 -11.78 35.34 -10.66
C ASP A 418 -10.35 35.73 -11.05
N ASP A 419 -9.57 36.24 -10.09
CA ASP A 419 -8.16 36.61 -10.23
C ASP A 419 -7.17 35.47 -9.92
N VAL A 420 -7.66 34.24 -9.70
CA VAL A 420 -6.81 33.06 -9.50
C VAL A 420 -5.90 32.85 -10.73
N LYS A 421 -4.59 32.96 -10.48
CA LYS A 421 -3.55 32.94 -11.52
C LYS A 421 -3.26 31.56 -12.13
N VAL A 422 -3.85 30.51 -11.56
CA VAL A 422 -3.77 29.12 -12.05
C VAL A 422 -5.11 28.67 -12.63
N ASN A 423 -5.12 27.61 -13.43
CA ASN A 423 -6.36 27.13 -14.06
C ASN A 423 -7.41 26.77 -13.00
N LYS A 424 -8.65 27.26 -13.13
CA LYS A 424 -9.72 27.03 -12.14
C LYS A 424 -9.91 25.55 -11.78
N SER A 425 -9.78 24.62 -12.73
CA SER A 425 -9.88 23.17 -12.45
C SER A 425 -8.75 22.61 -11.58
N VAL A 426 -7.54 23.18 -11.71
CA VAL A 426 -6.40 22.87 -10.85
C VAL A 426 -6.67 23.40 -9.46
N PHE A 427 -7.14 24.65 -9.33
CA PHE A 427 -7.47 25.27 -8.04
C PHE A 427 -8.56 24.52 -7.27
N THR A 428 -9.62 24.06 -7.95
CA THR A 428 -10.65 23.19 -7.35
C THR A 428 -10.06 21.89 -6.80
N GLU A 429 -9.08 21.30 -7.47
CA GLU A 429 -8.43 20.07 -7.00
C GLU A 429 -7.50 20.34 -5.82
N GLN A 430 -6.78 21.47 -5.82
CA GLN A 430 -5.98 21.92 -4.68
C GLN A 430 -6.86 22.15 -3.43
N LEU A 431 -8.02 22.79 -3.58
CA LEU A 431 -9.00 22.96 -2.50
C LEU A 431 -9.45 21.62 -1.90
N LYS A 432 -9.79 20.62 -2.73
CA LYS A 432 -10.12 19.26 -2.27
C LYS A 432 -8.96 18.61 -1.53
N ILE A 433 -7.75 18.75 -2.03
CA ILE A 433 -6.55 18.16 -1.45
C ILE A 433 -6.26 18.80 -0.08
N VAL A 434 -6.24 20.13 0.02
CA VAL A 434 -5.99 20.85 1.29
C VAL A 434 -7.09 20.55 2.31
N SER A 435 -8.38 20.52 1.92
CA SER A 435 -9.48 20.12 2.81
C SER A 435 -9.42 18.65 3.24
N SER A 436 -8.96 17.74 2.37
CA SER A 436 -8.76 16.32 2.70
C SER A 436 -7.58 16.07 3.64
N LEU A 437 -6.49 16.84 3.48
CA LEU A 437 -5.28 16.75 4.30
C LEU A 437 -5.43 17.43 5.65
N PHE A 438 -6.15 18.55 5.66
CA PHE A 438 -6.43 19.35 6.84
C PHE A 438 -7.95 19.53 7.00
N PRO A 439 -8.70 18.46 7.37
CA PRO A 439 -10.15 18.58 7.59
C PRO A 439 -10.52 19.60 8.67
N HIS A 440 -9.55 20.01 9.51
CA HIS A 440 -9.69 21.05 10.51
C HIS A 440 -9.70 22.48 9.93
N LEU A 441 -9.24 22.70 8.69
CA LEU A 441 -9.41 23.99 8.00
C LEU A 441 -10.81 24.15 7.43
N SER A 442 -11.56 23.05 7.30
CA SER A 442 -12.93 23.00 6.79
C SER A 442 -13.91 22.44 7.82
N CYS A 443 -13.61 22.49 9.13
CA CYS A 443 -14.45 21.84 10.13
C CYS A 443 -15.58 22.73 10.65
N ASP A 444 -16.81 22.25 10.41
CA ASP A 444 -17.99 22.44 11.26
C ASP A 444 -17.59 22.49 12.75
N SER A 445 -17.41 23.69 13.27
CA SER A 445 -17.05 23.96 14.68
C SER A 445 -18.10 24.82 15.38
N THR A 446 -18.97 25.46 14.60
CA THR A 446 -20.19 26.11 15.11
C THR A 446 -21.24 25.03 15.34
N ASN A 447 -21.31 24.50 16.55
CA ASN A 447 -22.50 23.81 17.04
C ASN A 447 -23.63 24.86 17.17
N PRO A 448 -24.65 24.90 16.29
CA PRO A 448 -25.69 25.92 16.33
C PRO A 448 -26.84 25.41 17.21
N GLU A 449 -26.51 25.01 18.44
CA GLU A 449 -27.52 24.57 19.39
C GLU A 449 -28.07 25.73 20.23
N LYS A 450 -29.40 25.71 20.39
CA LYS A 450 -30.12 26.18 21.56
C LYS A 450 -29.77 27.61 21.99
N LYS A 451 -30.47 28.59 21.36
CA LYS A 451 -30.79 29.85 22.05
C LYS A 451 -31.29 29.51 23.48
N PRO A 452 -30.85 30.24 24.52
CA PRO A 452 -31.39 30.03 25.86
C PRO A 452 -32.90 30.31 25.84
N LYS A 453 -33.69 29.38 26.38
CA LYS A 453 -35.10 29.63 26.69
C LYS A 453 -35.16 30.66 27.82
N GLN A 454 -35.58 31.88 27.51
CA GLN A 454 -36.15 32.77 28.51
C GLN A 454 -37.58 32.29 28.83
N GLU A 455 -37.88 32.15 30.11
CA GLU A 455 -39.25 32.01 30.61
C GLU A 455 -39.82 33.38 31.05
N PRO A 456 -41.16 33.50 31.23
CA PRO A 456 -41.88 34.64 30.65
C PRO A 456 -42.26 35.70 31.67
N THR A 457 -42.54 36.93 31.20
CA THR A 457 -43.88 37.54 31.35
C THR A 457 -44.04 38.87 30.60
N THR A 458 -45.31 39.21 30.38
CA THR A 458 -45.87 40.38 29.68
C THR A 458 -45.59 41.73 30.35
N SER A 459 -45.33 42.79 29.57
CA SER A 459 -46.25 43.94 29.36
C SER A 459 -45.57 45.15 28.65
N LYS A 460 -46.37 46.19 28.32
CA LYS A 460 -46.14 47.34 27.43
C LYS A 460 -46.35 48.65 28.26
N PRO A 461 -46.10 49.89 27.77
CA PRO A 461 -44.88 50.49 27.20
C PRO A 461 -44.47 51.77 28.02
N PRO A 462 -44.30 52.98 27.41
CA PRO A 462 -43.07 53.77 27.29
C PRO A 462 -42.87 54.87 28.38
N PRO A 463 -41.76 55.64 28.38
CA PRO A 463 -41.80 57.04 27.85
C PRO A 463 -40.48 57.56 27.19
N VAL A 464 -40.49 58.53 26.25
CA VAL A 464 -40.28 60.01 26.38
C VAL A 464 -38.90 60.38 27.00
N VAL A 465 -37.90 60.95 26.28
CA VAL A 465 -37.62 62.40 26.02
C VAL A 465 -37.62 63.21 27.35
N ALA A 466 -36.62 64.03 27.76
CA ALA A 466 -35.83 65.04 27.05
C ALA A 466 -34.53 65.47 27.81
N SER A 467 -33.61 66.15 27.08
CA SER A 467 -32.84 67.41 27.37
C SER A 467 -32.30 67.75 28.79
N ALA A 468 -31.28 68.61 28.99
CA ALA A 468 -30.54 69.59 28.17
C ALA A 468 -29.06 69.69 28.70
N GLY A 469 -28.10 70.45 28.15
CA GLY A 469 -28.04 71.41 27.03
C GLY A 469 -26.58 71.57 26.53
N ALA A 470 -26.36 71.99 25.28
CA ALA A 470 -26.06 73.38 24.86
C ALA A 470 -24.54 73.76 24.97
N VAL A 471 -23.73 73.76 23.88
CA VAL A 471 -23.62 74.74 22.73
C VAL A 471 -22.64 75.89 23.07
N PRO A 472 -21.95 76.62 22.13
CA PRO A 472 -21.84 76.56 20.65
C PRO A 472 -20.38 76.21 20.18
N SER A 473 -19.89 76.31 18.92
CA SER A 473 -20.29 76.88 17.59
C SER A 473 -19.50 76.14 16.48
N GLY A 474 -19.87 76.02 15.19
CA GLY A 474 -21.08 76.40 14.43
C GLY A 474 -20.84 76.27 12.90
N SER A 475 -21.85 75.84 12.11
CA SER A 475 -22.00 75.90 10.62
C SER A 475 -20.85 75.36 9.71
N VAL A 476 -20.95 74.32 8.85
CA VAL A 476 -22.09 73.61 8.16
C VAL A 476 -22.76 74.55 7.10
N PRO A 477 -23.06 74.17 5.83
CA PRO A 477 -23.73 72.90 5.47
C PRO A 477 -23.49 72.20 4.09
N LYS A 478 -23.80 70.88 4.09
CA LYS A 478 -24.60 70.03 3.13
C LYS A 478 -24.51 70.31 1.59
N ALA A 479 -24.49 69.30 0.71
CA ALA A 479 -25.53 68.26 0.58
C ALA A 479 -25.17 67.06 -0.33
N ASN A 480 -25.98 65.98 -0.25
CA ASN A 480 -26.07 64.84 -1.20
C ASN A 480 -26.89 65.23 -2.45
N PRO A 481 -26.73 64.58 -3.65
CA PRO A 481 -27.50 63.34 -3.92
C PRO A 481 -26.88 62.31 -4.93
N LYS A 482 -27.53 61.14 -5.04
CA LYS A 482 -27.51 60.20 -6.21
C LYS A 482 -28.36 60.80 -7.38
N PRO A 483 -28.40 60.31 -8.65
CA PRO A 483 -28.14 58.92 -9.11
C PRO A 483 -27.50 58.73 -10.53
N SER A 484 -27.28 57.45 -10.89
CA SER A 484 -27.37 56.77 -12.21
C SER A 484 -26.81 57.35 -13.53
N SER A 485 -26.16 56.41 -14.26
CA SER A 485 -26.13 56.19 -15.72
C SER A 485 -25.01 56.79 -16.61
N ALA A 486 -24.43 55.85 -17.40
CA ALA A 486 -23.75 55.97 -18.70
C ALA A 486 -22.39 56.70 -18.85
N ASP A 487 -21.46 55.94 -19.46
CA ASP A 487 -20.34 56.33 -20.32
C ASP A 487 -19.43 57.51 -19.96
N ASN A 488 -18.16 57.18 -19.62
CA ASN A 488 -17.09 57.57 -20.53
C ASN A 488 -15.83 56.69 -20.46
N LYS A 489 -15.21 56.50 -21.62
CA LYS A 489 -13.87 55.87 -21.76
C LYS A 489 -12.77 56.89 -21.42
N ASN A 490 -11.52 56.42 -21.42
CA ASN A 490 -10.29 57.23 -21.45
C ASN A 490 -9.80 57.86 -20.13
N SER A 491 -9.55 57.04 -19.10
CA SER A 491 -8.64 57.41 -17.98
C SER A 491 -7.54 56.40 -17.64
N ILE A 492 -7.60 55.18 -18.20
CA ILE A 492 -6.63 54.11 -17.92
C ILE A 492 -5.40 54.17 -18.85
N GLU A 493 -5.56 54.58 -20.11
CA GLU A 493 -4.43 54.67 -21.07
C GLU A 493 -3.43 55.79 -20.72
N ALA A 494 -3.88 56.90 -20.13
CA ALA A 494 -3.01 57.99 -19.67
C ALA A 494 -2.02 57.51 -18.58
N LEU A 495 -2.50 56.69 -17.63
CA LEU A 495 -1.68 56.11 -16.57
C LEU A 495 -0.68 55.05 -17.09
N PHE A 496 -0.99 54.40 -18.22
CA PHE A 496 -0.07 53.47 -18.87
C PHE A 496 0.93 54.14 -19.82
N ALA A 497 0.70 55.38 -20.24
CA ALA A 497 1.67 56.17 -21.01
C ALA A 497 2.78 56.71 -20.09
N GLU A 498 2.42 57.32 -18.95
CA GLU A 498 3.38 57.93 -18.02
C GLU A 498 4.35 56.90 -17.42
N ARG A 499 3.86 55.68 -17.15
CA ARG A 499 4.67 54.56 -16.64
C ARG A 499 5.60 53.95 -17.70
N ARG A 500 5.34 54.20 -18.99
CA ARG A 500 6.15 53.72 -20.13
C ARG A 500 7.29 54.68 -20.45
N ALA A 501 7.04 56.00 -20.37
CA ALA A 501 8.07 57.03 -20.50
C ALA A 501 9.17 56.90 -19.44
N LYS A 502 8.81 56.63 -18.16
CA LYS A 502 9.77 56.49 -17.05
C LYS A 502 10.63 55.21 -17.10
N MET A 503 10.31 54.23 -17.96
CA MET A 503 11.19 53.06 -18.20
C MET A 503 12.11 53.19 -19.42
N GLN A 504 11.96 54.23 -20.25
CA GLN A 504 12.82 54.47 -21.42
C GLN A 504 13.98 55.46 -21.16
N ALA A 505 14.06 56.05 -19.96
CA ALA A 505 15.06 57.07 -19.61
C ALA A 505 16.32 56.52 -18.91
N THR A 506 16.41 55.22 -18.62
CA THR A 506 17.45 54.64 -17.74
C THR A 506 18.40 53.65 -18.44
N GLN A 507 18.54 53.74 -19.77
CA GLN A 507 19.54 52.98 -20.54
C GLN A 507 20.28 53.88 -21.55
N GLN A 508 21.30 54.61 -21.09
CA GLN A 508 22.31 55.23 -21.95
C GLN A 508 23.64 55.41 -21.20
N SER A 509 24.75 55.36 -21.97
CA SER A 509 26.17 55.28 -21.55
C SER A 509 26.61 53.89 -21.04
N LYS A 510 27.75 53.29 -21.45
CA LYS A 510 28.79 53.67 -22.46
C LYS A 510 29.61 52.38 -22.87
N PRO A 511 30.64 52.41 -23.76
CA PRO A 511 30.54 52.08 -25.19
C PRO A 511 31.31 50.80 -25.66
N ALA A 512 31.24 50.52 -26.98
CA ALA A 512 31.87 49.38 -27.69
C ALA A 512 33.33 49.64 -28.15
N PRO A 513 34.02 48.66 -28.78
CA PRO A 513 33.85 48.34 -30.23
C PRO A 513 33.97 46.81 -30.56
N GLU A 514 33.84 46.23 -31.77
CA GLU A 514 33.54 46.80 -33.12
C GLU A 514 32.71 45.88 -34.10
N SER A 515 33.34 45.18 -35.07
CA SER A 515 32.77 44.64 -36.34
C SER A 515 33.55 43.39 -36.86
N VAL A 516 33.14 42.54 -37.82
CA VAL A 516 32.66 42.78 -39.22
C VAL A 516 31.66 41.72 -39.78
N VAL A 517 30.51 42.22 -40.26
CA VAL A 517 29.65 41.97 -41.47
C VAL A 517 29.50 40.55 -42.15
N PRO A 518 28.28 40.16 -42.63
CA PRO A 518 27.96 38.85 -43.25
C PRO A 518 27.43 38.91 -44.73
N ALA A 519 26.92 37.79 -45.29
CA ALA A 519 26.04 37.76 -46.49
C ALA A 519 25.01 36.59 -46.50
N LYS A 520 23.87 36.78 -47.18
CA LYS A 520 22.74 35.85 -47.42
C LYS A 520 22.18 36.05 -48.84
N GLN A 521 21.56 35.01 -49.42
CA GLN A 521 20.42 35.01 -50.38
C GLN A 521 19.90 33.55 -50.47
N GLU A 522 18.61 33.18 -50.29
CA GLU A 522 17.37 33.47 -51.05
C GLU A 522 17.29 32.70 -52.41
N THR A 523 16.18 32.07 -52.88
CA THR A 523 14.71 32.23 -52.66
C THR A 523 13.85 30.99 -53.11
N TYR A 524 12.69 30.74 -52.42
CA TYR A 524 11.33 30.29 -52.89
C TYR A 524 11.13 28.95 -53.67
N THR A 525 10.35 27.91 -53.26
CA THR A 525 8.91 27.69 -52.86
C THR A 525 7.90 27.62 -54.03
N PRO A 526 6.77 26.86 -54.00
CA PRO A 526 5.89 26.48 -52.85
C PRO A 526 5.54 24.94 -52.81
N ASN A 527 4.46 24.36 -52.22
CA ASN A 527 3.24 24.82 -51.53
C ASN A 527 2.66 23.73 -50.57
N ARG A 528 1.76 24.06 -49.62
CA ARG A 528 0.89 23.11 -48.87
C ARG A 528 -0.28 23.83 -48.15
N PRO A 529 -1.52 23.28 -48.13
CA PRO A 529 -2.61 23.83 -47.33
C PRO A 529 -2.63 23.35 -45.85
N THR A 530 -3.14 24.25 -45.02
CA THR A 530 -3.60 24.16 -43.62
C THR A 530 -4.78 23.17 -43.43
N THR A 531 -5.23 22.70 -42.26
CA THR A 531 -4.83 22.71 -40.82
C THR A 531 -5.79 21.77 -40.07
N SER A 532 -5.37 21.11 -39.00
CA SER A 532 -6.24 20.87 -37.83
C SER A 532 -5.42 20.74 -36.55
N ASN A 533 -5.98 21.20 -35.43
CA ASN A 533 -5.23 21.49 -34.20
C ASN A 533 -4.97 20.24 -33.36
N ASN A 534 -3.74 20.09 -32.89
CA ASN A 534 -3.36 19.07 -31.92
C ASN A 534 -2.79 19.74 -30.66
N THR A 535 -3.62 19.90 -29.62
CA THR A 535 -3.23 20.47 -28.31
C THR A 535 -2.50 19.44 -27.44
N GLY A 536 -1.41 18.90 -27.96
CA GLY A 536 -0.45 18.13 -27.17
C GLY A 536 0.50 19.09 -26.43
N ILE A 537 0.53 19.03 -25.10
CA ILE A 537 1.53 19.76 -24.31
C ILE A 537 2.90 19.16 -24.63
N SER A 538 3.71 19.87 -25.42
CA SER A 538 5.06 19.43 -25.76
C SER A 538 5.96 19.50 -24.52
N LEU A 539 6.38 18.33 -24.03
CA LEU A 539 7.36 18.17 -22.96
C LEU A 539 8.76 18.72 -23.30
N GLN A 540 9.00 19.14 -24.55
CA GLN A 540 10.29 19.64 -25.03
C GLN A 540 10.77 20.96 -24.37
N LYS A 541 9.93 21.66 -23.61
CA LYS A 541 10.24 23.00 -23.06
C LYS A 541 10.52 23.07 -21.55
N ALA A 542 10.48 21.96 -20.79
CA ALA A 542 10.51 22.02 -19.33
C ALA A 542 11.55 21.11 -18.61
N LEU A 543 12.24 20.22 -19.32
CA LEU A 543 13.33 19.41 -18.75
C LEU A 543 14.69 20.00 -19.15
N PRO A 544 15.60 20.29 -18.20
CA PRO A 544 17.01 20.45 -18.50
C PRO A 544 17.52 19.24 -19.30
N ARG A 545 18.26 19.49 -20.38
CA ARG A 545 18.85 18.40 -21.19
C ARG A 545 20.01 17.68 -20.50
N ASP A 546 20.51 18.22 -19.39
CA ASP A 546 21.56 17.58 -18.61
C ASP A 546 20.99 16.45 -17.74
N ILE A 547 21.37 15.23 -18.09
CA ILE A 547 21.03 14.01 -17.35
C ILE A 547 21.61 14.00 -15.93
N ASN A 548 22.73 14.69 -15.69
CA ASN A 548 23.41 14.74 -14.39
C ASN A 548 22.66 15.59 -13.35
N SER A 549 21.76 16.49 -13.78
CA SER A 549 20.87 17.19 -12.86
C SER A 549 19.68 16.34 -12.39
N TYR A 550 19.50 15.13 -12.97
CA TYR A 550 18.37 14.24 -12.71
C TYR A 550 18.77 12.93 -12.03
N PHE A 551 19.91 12.34 -12.40
CA PHE A 551 20.41 11.12 -11.79
C PHE A 551 21.76 11.36 -11.10
N PRO A 552 21.94 10.93 -9.84
CA PRO A 552 23.14 11.24 -9.06
C PRO A 552 24.38 10.44 -9.51
N VAL A 553 24.19 9.39 -10.32
CA VAL A 553 25.26 8.63 -10.97
C VAL A 553 24.82 8.32 -12.39
N VAL A 554 25.61 8.75 -13.37
CA VAL A 554 25.37 8.51 -14.80
C VAL A 554 26.57 7.78 -15.37
N ALA A 555 26.35 6.57 -15.89
CA ALA A 555 27.40 5.81 -16.57
C ALA A 555 27.69 6.39 -17.98
N PRO A 556 28.92 6.25 -18.50
CA PRO A 556 29.23 6.61 -19.88
C PRO A 556 28.36 5.86 -20.89
N ARG A 557 27.80 6.57 -21.86
CA ARG A 557 26.99 5.98 -22.95
C ARG A 557 27.84 5.14 -23.89
N GLY A 558 27.21 4.15 -24.52
CA GLY A 558 27.79 3.29 -25.56
C GLY A 558 28.65 2.13 -25.04
N GLN A 559 28.76 1.93 -23.73
CA GLN A 559 29.70 0.96 -23.14
C GLN A 559 29.04 -0.32 -22.60
N MET A 560 27.70 -0.37 -22.46
CA MET A 560 27.05 -1.50 -21.77
C MET A 560 27.20 -2.83 -22.52
N ALA A 561 27.25 -2.85 -23.85
CA ALA A 561 27.49 -4.09 -24.59
C ALA A 561 28.87 -4.70 -24.31
N GLN A 562 29.92 -3.87 -24.19
CA GLN A 562 31.26 -4.32 -23.82
C GLN A 562 31.29 -4.79 -22.36
N LYS A 563 30.66 -4.04 -21.44
CA LYS A 563 30.53 -4.43 -20.02
C LYS A 563 29.81 -5.78 -19.88
N LEU A 564 28.74 -5.99 -20.65
CA LEU A 564 27.98 -7.25 -20.67
C LEU A 564 28.81 -8.41 -21.23
N ALA A 565 29.59 -8.19 -22.30
CA ALA A 565 30.49 -9.21 -22.83
C ALA A 565 31.59 -9.58 -21.82
N ALA A 566 32.15 -8.61 -21.09
CA ALA A 566 33.15 -8.82 -20.05
C ALA A 566 32.60 -9.52 -18.79
N ALA A 567 31.28 -9.47 -18.54
CA ALA A 567 30.62 -10.17 -17.45
C ALA A 567 30.31 -11.65 -17.74
N ALA A 568 30.62 -12.13 -18.96
CA ALA A 568 30.52 -13.54 -19.30
C ALA A 568 31.47 -14.39 -18.43
N PRO A 569 31.09 -15.64 -18.08
CA PRO A 569 29.88 -16.34 -18.51
C PRO A 569 28.64 -16.06 -17.66
N TYR A 570 28.77 -15.33 -16.54
CA TYR A 570 27.70 -15.21 -15.54
C TYR A 570 26.63 -14.17 -15.90
N ASN A 571 27.02 -13.03 -16.48
CA ASN A 571 26.16 -11.88 -16.75
C ASN A 571 25.33 -11.44 -15.51
N PHE A 572 25.91 -11.61 -14.32
CA PHE A 572 25.33 -11.22 -13.05
C PHE A 572 25.93 -9.89 -12.60
N PHE A 573 25.04 -8.93 -12.34
CA PHE A 573 25.37 -7.56 -11.95
C PHE A 573 24.72 -7.20 -10.63
N LEU A 574 25.32 -6.24 -9.93
CA LEU A 574 24.70 -5.54 -8.82
C LEU A 574 24.33 -4.12 -9.24
N THR A 575 23.37 -3.50 -8.55
CA THR A 575 23.14 -2.06 -8.71
C THR A 575 24.36 -1.26 -8.27
N THR A 576 24.66 -0.19 -9.02
CA THR A 576 25.56 0.88 -8.58
C THR A 576 24.99 1.53 -7.32
N ILE A 577 25.85 1.88 -6.36
CA ILE A 577 25.45 2.47 -5.07
C ILE A 577 25.89 3.93 -5.03
N THR A 578 24.94 4.87 -4.98
CA THR A 578 25.22 6.31 -5.02
C THR A 578 26.21 6.73 -3.93
N ALA A 579 26.00 6.31 -2.68
CA ALA A 579 26.88 6.65 -1.56
C ALA A 579 28.20 5.86 -1.50
N SER A 580 28.45 4.91 -2.41
CA SER A 580 29.67 4.08 -2.44
C SER A 580 30.38 4.23 -3.79
N LYS A 581 31.20 5.30 -3.90
CA LYS A 581 31.98 5.64 -5.10
C LYS A 581 32.75 4.48 -5.76
N PRO A 582 33.35 3.51 -5.02
CA PRO A 582 34.01 2.36 -5.65
C PRO A 582 33.09 1.55 -6.58
N THR A 583 31.78 1.53 -6.32
CA THR A 583 30.82 0.82 -7.17
C THR A 583 30.55 1.51 -8.52
N HIS A 584 30.90 2.79 -8.68
CA HIS A 584 30.58 3.57 -9.90
C HIS A 584 31.42 3.15 -11.11
N ALA A 585 32.65 2.66 -10.86
CA ALA A 585 33.57 2.14 -11.87
C ALA A 585 33.74 0.61 -11.80
N GLU A 586 33.03 -0.08 -10.90
CA GLU A 586 33.10 -1.53 -10.75
C GLU A 586 32.51 -2.23 -12.00
N PRO A 587 33.23 -3.14 -12.68
CA PRO A 587 32.76 -3.75 -13.92
C PRO A 587 31.42 -4.49 -13.82
N LEU A 588 31.12 -5.06 -12.65
CA LEU A 588 29.89 -5.80 -12.36
C LEU A 588 28.84 -4.95 -11.62
N SER A 589 28.95 -3.62 -11.71
CA SER A 589 27.91 -2.67 -11.31
C SER A 589 27.18 -2.10 -12.53
N VAL A 590 25.87 -1.91 -12.39
CA VAL A 590 25.01 -1.38 -13.45
C VAL A 590 24.03 -0.34 -12.90
N THR A 591 23.67 0.64 -13.72
CA THR A 591 22.63 1.65 -13.52
C THR A 591 21.40 1.32 -14.38
N PHE A 592 20.23 1.90 -14.10
CA PHE A 592 19.06 1.66 -14.96
C PHE A 592 19.27 2.22 -16.39
N GLN A 593 20.01 3.34 -16.53
CA GLN A 593 20.34 3.90 -17.85
C GLN A 593 21.09 2.91 -18.75
N GLU A 594 22.01 2.12 -18.18
CA GLU A 594 22.76 1.13 -18.97
C GLU A 594 21.86 0.04 -19.56
N LEU A 595 20.72 -0.28 -18.96
CA LEU A 595 19.73 -1.21 -19.54
C LEU A 595 19.03 -0.64 -20.78
N LEU A 596 19.11 0.67 -20.99
CA LEU A 596 18.60 1.40 -22.15
C LEU A 596 19.74 1.93 -23.05
N ASP A 597 20.98 1.50 -22.83
CA ASP A 597 22.11 2.02 -23.59
C ASP A 597 22.07 1.57 -25.06
N SER A 598 22.35 2.49 -25.98
CA SER A 598 22.25 2.23 -27.43
C SER A 598 23.23 1.17 -27.94
N SER A 599 24.32 0.87 -27.21
CA SER A 599 25.21 -0.24 -27.56
C SER A 599 24.53 -1.61 -27.47
N LEU A 600 23.44 -1.74 -26.69
CA LEU A 600 22.69 -2.98 -26.58
C LEU A 600 21.80 -3.27 -27.80
N GLY A 601 21.53 -2.25 -28.63
CA GLY A 601 20.64 -2.26 -29.80
C GLY A 601 19.71 -1.05 -29.82
N GLU A 602 19.15 -0.70 -30.99
CA GLU A 602 18.12 0.35 -31.08
C GLU A 602 16.77 -0.18 -30.59
N LEU A 603 16.28 0.36 -29.47
CA LEU A 603 15.07 -0.13 -28.81
C LEU A 603 13.80 0.15 -29.64
N GLU A 604 13.05 -0.90 -29.95
CA GLU A 604 11.80 -0.87 -30.70
C GLU A 604 10.58 -0.87 -29.76
N CYS A 605 10.64 -1.67 -28.68
CA CYS A 605 9.60 -1.77 -27.67
C CYS A 605 10.14 -2.42 -26.38
N SER A 606 9.43 -2.28 -25.26
CA SER A 606 9.80 -2.95 -24.01
C SER A 606 8.62 -3.34 -23.10
N VAL A 607 8.84 -4.34 -22.25
CA VAL A 607 8.00 -4.67 -21.09
C VAL A 607 8.77 -4.40 -19.81
N GLN A 608 8.09 -3.83 -18.82
CA GLN A 608 8.55 -3.71 -17.44
C GLN A 608 7.53 -4.40 -16.52
N MET A 609 7.85 -5.60 -16.05
CA MET A 609 7.10 -6.30 -15.02
C MET A 609 7.70 -5.91 -13.66
N ASN A 610 6.91 -5.34 -12.74
CA ASN A 610 7.37 -4.98 -11.41
C ASN A 610 6.28 -5.00 -10.33
N PHE A 611 6.68 -4.85 -9.06
CA PHE A 611 5.75 -4.63 -7.96
C PHE A 611 5.40 -3.14 -7.82
N MET A 612 6.38 -2.30 -7.49
CA MET A 612 6.22 -0.85 -7.40
C MET A 612 6.91 -0.14 -8.58
N VAL A 613 6.26 0.88 -9.13
CA VAL A 613 6.76 1.70 -10.24
C VAL A 613 6.46 3.18 -9.99
N ASP A 614 7.49 4.00 -9.86
CA ASP A 614 7.38 5.44 -10.06
C ASP A 614 7.43 5.69 -11.58
N ILE A 615 6.27 6.04 -12.14
CA ILE A 615 6.13 6.28 -13.58
C ILE A 615 6.86 7.54 -14.04
N GLY A 616 7.04 8.54 -13.17
CA GLY A 616 7.81 9.75 -13.48
C GLY A 616 9.29 9.42 -13.62
N TRP A 617 9.84 8.72 -12.62
CA TRP A 617 11.22 8.23 -12.62
C TRP A 617 11.52 7.30 -13.81
N LEU A 618 10.63 6.33 -14.07
CA LEU A 618 10.79 5.40 -15.19
C LEU A 618 10.76 6.12 -16.54
N LEU A 619 9.79 7.03 -16.76
CA LEU A 619 9.71 7.76 -18.03
C LEU A 619 10.84 8.78 -18.20
N ALA A 620 11.42 9.32 -17.12
CA ALA A 620 12.64 10.12 -17.21
C ALA A 620 13.82 9.29 -17.73
N HIS A 621 13.96 8.03 -17.28
CA HIS A 621 14.99 7.15 -17.82
C HIS A 621 14.86 6.92 -19.34
N TYR A 622 13.65 6.61 -19.82
CA TYR A 622 13.38 6.46 -21.25
C TYR A 622 13.58 7.76 -22.04
N PHE A 623 13.20 8.91 -21.47
CA PHE A 623 13.43 10.23 -22.07
C PHE A 623 14.92 10.50 -22.29
N PHE A 624 15.74 10.40 -21.23
CA PHE A 624 17.17 10.65 -21.34
C PHE A 624 17.91 9.64 -22.23
N ALA A 625 17.40 8.40 -22.37
CA ALA A 625 17.90 7.41 -23.31
C ALA A 625 17.53 7.69 -24.79
N GLY A 626 16.60 8.61 -25.06
CA GLY A 626 16.09 8.90 -26.41
C GLY A 626 14.90 8.04 -26.85
N TYR A 627 14.27 7.33 -25.90
CA TYR A 627 13.18 6.36 -26.13
C TYR A 627 11.82 6.82 -25.58
N GLU A 628 11.62 8.14 -25.43
CA GLU A 628 10.38 8.74 -24.88
C GLU A 628 9.08 8.33 -25.59
N ASN A 629 9.17 8.02 -26.90
CA ASN A 629 8.05 7.65 -27.77
C ASN A 629 8.00 6.14 -28.08
N VAL A 630 8.92 5.35 -27.53
CA VAL A 630 8.95 3.89 -27.74
C VAL A 630 7.77 3.23 -27.00
N PRO A 631 7.11 2.22 -27.61
CA PRO A 631 6.10 1.40 -26.92
C PRO A 631 6.61 0.74 -25.64
N LEU A 632 5.95 1.05 -24.52
CA LEU A 632 6.28 0.55 -23.18
C LEU A 632 5.05 -0.10 -22.53
N LEU A 633 5.11 -1.42 -22.32
CA LEU A 633 4.12 -2.16 -21.52
C LEU A 633 4.62 -2.24 -20.06
N ILE A 634 3.80 -1.84 -19.10
CA ILE A 634 4.11 -1.92 -17.67
C ILE A 634 3.10 -2.86 -17.02
N LEU A 635 3.57 -3.94 -16.40
CA LEU A 635 2.75 -4.82 -15.56
C LEU A 635 3.12 -4.57 -14.10
N TYR A 636 2.20 -4.00 -13.31
CA TYR A 636 2.48 -3.54 -11.95
C TYR A 636 1.60 -4.22 -10.90
N GLY A 637 2.12 -4.33 -9.67
CA GLY A 637 1.41 -4.91 -8.53
C GLY A 637 0.72 -3.86 -7.65
N ASP A 638 1.43 -2.80 -7.29
CA ASP A 638 0.90 -1.67 -6.53
C ASP A 638 0.50 -0.50 -7.45
N GLU A 639 -0.61 0.17 -7.15
CA GLU A 639 -1.24 1.16 -8.04
C GLU A 639 -1.14 2.58 -7.48
N THR A 640 -0.51 3.46 -8.25
CA THR A 640 -0.54 4.91 -8.01
C THR A 640 -1.56 5.59 -8.95
N PRO A 641 -2.10 6.77 -8.58
CA PRO A 641 -2.96 7.56 -9.48
C PRO A 641 -2.29 7.85 -10.82
N GLU A 642 -0.99 8.10 -10.83
CA GLU A 642 -0.19 8.41 -12.02
C GLU A 642 -0.08 7.19 -12.94
N LEU A 643 0.21 6.00 -12.39
CA LEU A 643 0.21 4.74 -13.14
C LEU A 643 -1.15 4.42 -13.75
N ARG A 644 -2.23 4.61 -12.98
CA ARG A 644 -3.60 4.36 -13.45
C ARG A 644 -3.99 5.25 -14.62
N MET A 645 -3.50 6.49 -14.65
CA MET A 645 -3.79 7.46 -15.72
C MET A 645 -2.78 7.49 -16.86
N VAL A 646 -1.60 6.86 -16.75
CA VAL A 646 -0.51 7.06 -17.74
C VAL A 646 -0.94 6.65 -19.15
N SER A 647 -1.67 5.54 -19.30
CA SER A 647 -2.13 5.05 -20.60
C SER A 647 -3.08 6.01 -21.34
N GLN A 648 -3.72 6.93 -20.59
CA GLN A 648 -4.56 8.00 -21.16
C GLN A 648 -3.73 9.24 -21.51
N LYS A 649 -2.65 9.50 -20.77
CA LYS A 649 -1.79 10.68 -20.92
C LYS A 649 -0.65 10.48 -21.92
N LYS A 650 -0.18 9.24 -22.12
CA LYS A 650 0.90 8.86 -23.05
C LYS A 650 0.49 7.64 -23.87
N PRO A 651 0.04 7.80 -25.13
CA PRO A 651 -0.47 6.69 -25.95
C PRO A 651 0.54 5.56 -26.24
N ASN A 652 1.85 5.83 -26.16
CA ASN A 652 2.89 4.81 -26.30
C ASN A 652 3.14 3.98 -25.02
N VAL A 653 2.52 4.36 -23.89
CA VAL A 653 2.66 3.65 -22.61
C VAL A 653 1.36 2.90 -22.32
N THR A 654 1.44 1.59 -22.11
CA THR A 654 0.32 0.77 -21.65
C THR A 654 0.63 0.23 -20.26
N ALA A 655 -0.01 0.76 -19.23
CA ALA A 655 0.14 0.26 -17.87
C ALA A 655 -1.08 -0.61 -17.47
N VAL A 656 -0.81 -1.81 -16.93
CA VAL A 656 -1.81 -2.82 -16.55
C VAL A 656 -1.53 -3.30 -15.13
N LYS A 657 -2.51 -3.15 -14.23
CA LYS A 657 -2.47 -3.74 -12.89
C LYS A 657 -2.66 -5.25 -12.98
N VAL A 658 -1.78 -6.02 -12.34
CA VAL A 658 -1.89 -7.49 -12.32
C VAL A 658 -2.86 -7.91 -11.22
N GLU A 659 -4.04 -8.40 -11.60
CA GLU A 659 -5.04 -8.91 -10.66
C GLU A 659 -4.63 -10.27 -10.08
N ILE A 660 -4.64 -10.39 -8.76
CA ILE A 660 -4.30 -11.63 -8.06
C ILE A 660 -5.52 -12.12 -7.27
N LYS A 661 -5.99 -13.32 -7.61
CA LYS A 661 -7.22 -13.92 -7.06
C LYS A 661 -7.00 -14.66 -5.75
N THR A 662 -5.75 -14.96 -5.38
CA THR A 662 -5.39 -15.62 -4.12
C THR A 662 -5.21 -14.59 -3.00
N PRO A 663 -5.81 -14.80 -1.81
CA PRO A 663 -5.60 -13.92 -0.66
C PRO A 663 -4.11 -13.72 -0.33
N PHE A 664 -3.75 -12.47 0.01
CA PHE A 664 -2.39 -12.07 0.41
C PHE A 664 -1.29 -12.31 -0.64
N GLY A 665 -1.68 -12.48 -1.90
CA GLY A 665 -0.76 -12.60 -3.03
C GLY A 665 -0.32 -11.25 -3.57
N VAL A 666 0.91 -11.17 -4.07
CA VAL A 666 1.51 -9.96 -4.67
C VAL A 666 2.15 -10.26 -6.03
N HIS A 667 2.13 -9.28 -6.93
CA HIS A 667 2.88 -9.36 -8.19
C HIS A 667 4.29 -8.84 -7.92
N HIS A 668 5.20 -9.75 -7.61
CA HIS A 668 6.50 -9.40 -7.03
C HIS A 668 7.68 -9.61 -7.99
N THR A 669 7.44 -10.31 -9.10
CA THR A 669 8.30 -10.39 -10.30
C THR A 669 8.84 -9.05 -10.75
N LYS A 670 10.12 -9.06 -11.12
CA LYS A 670 10.90 -7.91 -11.55
C LYS A 670 11.68 -8.29 -12.81
N MET A 671 11.06 -8.08 -13.97
CA MET A 671 11.56 -8.57 -15.26
C MET A 671 11.39 -7.51 -16.35
N GLY A 672 12.47 -7.23 -17.07
CA GLY A 672 12.46 -6.39 -18.26
C GLY A 672 12.57 -7.25 -19.53
N LEU A 673 11.73 -6.97 -20.53
CA LEU A 673 11.87 -7.52 -21.89
C LEU A 673 12.15 -6.35 -22.83
N TYR A 674 13.21 -6.44 -23.63
CA TYR A 674 13.67 -5.36 -24.51
C TYR A 674 13.75 -5.88 -25.94
N GLY A 675 12.92 -5.38 -26.84
CA GLY A 675 12.93 -5.74 -28.26
C GLY A 675 13.62 -4.65 -29.08
N TYR A 676 14.51 -5.04 -30.00
CA TYR A 676 15.30 -4.12 -30.83
C TYR A 676 14.91 -4.19 -32.30
N ARG A 677 15.15 -3.12 -33.08
CA ARG A 677 14.69 -3.04 -34.48
C ARG A 677 15.29 -4.09 -35.42
N ASP A 678 16.41 -4.69 -35.05
CA ASP A 678 17.06 -5.80 -35.78
C ASP A 678 16.39 -7.17 -35.54
N GLY A 679 15.20 -7.18 -34.92
CA GLY A 679 14.46 -8.39 -34.55
C GLY A 679 14.97 -9.07 -33.28
N SER A 680 16.17 -8.74 -32.79
CA SER A 680 16.73 -9.31 -31.56
C SER A 680 15.99 -8.85 -30.30
N MET A 681 16.26 -9.48 -29.17
CA MET A 681 15.80 -9.02 -27.86
C MET A 681 16.79 -9.34 -26.73
N ARG A 682 16.50 -8.81 -25.54
CA ARG A 682 17.13 -9.20 -24.26
C ARG A 682 16.07 -9.42 -23.19
N VAL A 683 16.41 -10.28 -22.24
CA VAL A 683 15.66 -10.51 -21.00
C VAL A 683 16.52 -10.06 -19.83
N VAL A 684 15.95 -9.29 -18.91
CA VAL A 684 16.58 -8.89 -17.65
C VAL A 684 15.72 -9.41 -16.50
N VAL A 685 16.32 -10.15 -15.57
CA VAL A 685 15.67 -10.58 -14.32
C VAL A 685 16.37 -9.87 -13.18
N SER A 686 15.61 -9.10 -12.39
CA SER A 686 16.12 -8.15 -11.40
C SER A 686 15.51 -8.40 -10.02
N THR A 687 16.04 -7.75 -8.99
CA THR A 687 15.41 -7.64 -7.66
C THR A 687 14.94 -6.22 -7.33
N ALA A 688 15.22 -5.23 -8.19
CA ALA A 688 14.88 -3.83 -8.00
C ALA A 688 13.45 -3.49 -8.44
N ASN A 689 12.74 -2.72 -7.61
CA ASN A 689 11.54 -1.99 -8.04
C ASN A 689 11.92 -0.83 -8.98
N LEU A 690 10.95 -0.25 -9.69
CA LEU A 690 11.20 0.84 -10.64
C LEU A 690 10.91 2.20 -10.00
N TYR A 691 11.66 2.52 -8.95
CA TYR A 691 11.67 3.83 -8.30
C TYR A 691 13.04 4.10 -7.69
N GLU A 692 13.34 5.38 -7.40
CA GLU A 692 14.71 5.83 -7.12
C GLU A 692 15.42 5.08 -5.99
N ASP A 693 14.77 4.84 -4.84
CA ASP A 693 15.39 4.25 -3.65
C ASP A 693 16.10 2.93 -3.95
N ASP A 694 15.44 2.09 -4.73
CA ASP A 694 15.88 0.73 -5.05
C ASP A 694 17.09 0.71 -5.98
N TRP A 695 17.38 1.82 -6.64
CA TRP A 695 18.54 2.05 -7.51
C TRP A 695 19.59 2.99 -6.90
N HIS A 696 19.37 3.48 -5.67
CA HIS A 696 20.23 4.48 -5.03
C HIS A 696 21.18 3.88 -4.00
N ASN A 697 20.69 3.44 -2.83
CA ASN A 697 21.51 2.91 -1.72
C ASN A 697 21.04 1.51 -1.28
N ARG A 698 20.64 0.67 -2.24
CA ARG A 698 20.15 -0.70 -2.02
C ARG A 698 20.98 -1.68 -2.82
N THR A 699 21.38 -2.78 -2.20
CA THR A 699 22.03 -3.88 -2.92
C THR A 699 20.96 -4.70 -3.62
N GLN A 700 20.87 -4.57 -4.93
CA GLN A 700 20.03 -5.37 -5.83
C GLN A 700 20.92 -6.30 -6.67
N GLY A 701 20.34 -7.36 -7.20
CA GLY A 701 20.98 -8.22 -8.20
C GLY A 701 20.20 -8.21 -9.51
N LEU A 702 20.93 -8.32 -10.63
CA LEU A 702 20.39 -8.43 -11.98
C LEU A 702 21.10 -9.55 -12.72
N TRP A 703 20.34 -10.35 -13.45
CA TRP A 703 20.83 -11.15 -14.56
C TRP A 703 20.39 -10.50 -15.87
N ILE A 704 21.32 -10.36 -16.81
CA ILE A 704 21.08 -9.78 -18.14
C ILE A 704 21.41 -10.86 -19.18
N SER A 705 20.46 -11.20 -20.03
CA SER A 705 20.70 -12.19 -21.08
C SER A 705 21.80 -11.73 -22.05
N PRO A 706 22.50 -12.68 -22.72
CA PRO A 706 23.17 -12.39 -23.99
C PRO A 706 22.22 -11.69 -24.99
N ARG A 707 22.76 -11.18 -26.10
CA ARG A 707 21.92 -10.73 -27.22
C ARG A 707 21.20 -11.95 -27.78
N LEU A 708 19.88 -11.93 -27.85
CA LEU A 708 19.06 -13.03 -28.35
C LEU A 708 18.63 -12.68 -29.78
N PRO A 709 19.27 -13.21 -30.84
CA PRO A 709 19.01 -12.79 -32.21
C PRO A 709 17.63 -13.24 -32.70
N ALA A 710 17.18 -12.69 -33.83
CA ALA A 710 16.01 -13.22 -34.52
C ALA A 710 16.30 -14.63 -35.06
N VAL A 711 15.30 -15.50 -35.04
CA VAL A 711 15.36 -16.84 -35.67
C VAL A 711 15.48 -16.67 -37.20
N PRO A 712 16.40 -17.37 -37.89
CA PRO A 712 16.52 -17.32 -39.34
C PRO A 712 15.23 -17.74 -40.04
N GLU A 713 14.90 -17.13 -41.17
CA GLU A 713 13.72 -17.50 -41.96
C GLU A 713 13.79 -18.97 -42.43
N GLY A 714 12.65 -19.64 -42.44
CA GLY A 714 12.56 -21.08 -42.78
C GLY A 714 12.98 -22.05 -41.68
N SER A 715 13.46 -21.57 -40.52
CA SER A 715 13.78 -22.45 -39.37
C SER A 715 12.55 -23.16 -38.80
N ASP A 716 12.73 -24.36 -38.24
CA ASP A 716 11.68 -25.06 -37.53
C ASP A 716 11.21 -24.30 -36.27
N THR A 717 9.96 -24.54 -35.88
CA THR A 717 9.31 -24.07 -34.66
C THR A 717 10.08 -24.35 -33.36
N THR A 718 10.84 -25.45 -33.29
CA THR A 718 11.68 -25.78 -32.13
C THR A 718 13.02 -25.04 -32.09
N TYR A 719 13.44 -24.43 -33.21
CA TYR A 719 14.71 -23.70 -33.30
C TYR A 719 14.82 -22.60 -32.24
N GLY A 720 16.03 -22.43 -31.72
CA GLY A 720 16.36 -21.38 -30.77
C GLY A 720 15.82 -21.62 -29.36
N GLU A 721 15.56 -22.86 -28.97
CA GLU A 721 15.45 -23.22 -27.54
C GLU A 721 16.85 -23.44 -26.93
N SER A 722 17.01 -23.02 -25.68
CA SER A 722 18.19 -23.22 -24.86
C SER A 722 18.31 -24.65 -24.32
N ARG A 723 19.52 -25.07 -23.95
CA ARG A 723 19.74 -26.30 -23.15
C ARG A 723 19.08 -26.28 -21.76
N SER A 724 18.50 -25.15 -21.37
CA SER A 724 17.80 -24.91 -20.09
C SER A 724 16.28 -24.79 -20.21
N ASP A 725 15.68 -25.07 -21.37
CA ASP A 725 14.24 -24.87 -21.65
C ASP A 725 13.74 -23.46 -21.30
N PHE A 726 14.61 -22.44 -21.36
CA PHE A 726 14.31 -21.09 -20.90
C PHE A 726 13.23 -20.42 -21.76
N ARG A 727 13.23 -20.62 -23.09
CA ARG A 727 12.27 -19.98 -23.99
C ARG A 727 10.87 -20.50 -23.74
N SER A 728 10.70 -21.81 -23.67
CA SER A 728 9.45 -22.47 -23.34
C SER A 728 9.02 -22.22 -21.89
N SER A 729 9.94 -22.18 -20.93
CA SER A 729 9.64 -21.80 -19.53
C SER A 729 9.12 -20.36 -19.45
N LEU A 730 9.75 -19.40 -20.15
CA LEU A 730 9.32 -18.01 -20.21
C LEU A 730 7.96 -17.85 -20.90
N LEU A 731 7.74 -18.52 -22.03
CA LEU A 731 6.43 -18.54 -22.71
C LEU A 731 5.33 -19.10 -21.79
N THR A 732 5.61 -20.19 -21.06
CA THR A 732 4.67 -20.77 -20.09
C THR A 732 4.37 -19.79 -18.95
N TYR A 733 5.39 -19.06 -18.49
CA TYR A 733 5.25 -18.06 -17.43
C TYR A 733 4.42 -16.85 -17.87
N LEU A 734 4.66 -16.30 -19.07
CA LEU A 734 3.89 -15.18 -19.62
C LEU A 734 2.44 -15.57 -19.92
N ASP A 735 2.21 -16.80 -20.42
CA ASP A 735 0.85 -17.32 -20.65
C ASP A 735 0.02 -17.40 -19.36
N ALA A 736 0.66 -17.64 -18.21
CA ALA A 736 -0.02 -17.73 -16.92
C ALA A 736 -0.68 -16.42 -16.45
N TYR A 737 -0.30 -15.27 -17.00
CA TYR A 737 -0.97 -13.98 -16.72
C TYR A 737 -2.34 -13.86 -17.39
N LYS A 738 -2.57 -14.59 -18.49
CA LYS A 738 -3.79 -14.52 -19.30
C LYS A 738 -4.13 -13.09 -19.80
N LEU A 739 -3.11 -12.24 -19.95
CA LEU A 739 -3.24 -10.88 -20.47
C LEU A 739 -3.03 -10.81 -22.00
N PRO A 740 -3.95 -10.23 -22.78
CA PRO A 740 -3.79 -10.12 -24.24
C PRO A 740 -2.60 -9.22 -24.64
N GLN A 741 -2.21 -8.25 -23.80
CA GLN A 741 -1.08 -7.36 -24.02
C GLN A 741 0.28 -8.10 -24.10
N LEU A 742 0.36 -9.32 -23.57
CA LEU A 742 1.56 -10.17 -23.66
C LEU A 742 1.62 -11.00 -24.95
N GLN A 743 0.55 -11.12 -25.73
CA GLN A 743 0.55 -11.94 -26.95
C GLN A 743 1.55 -11.47 -28.02
N PRO A 744 1.74 -10.17 -28.30
CA PRO A 744 2.81 -9.70 -29.18
C PRO A 744 4.21 -10.09 -28.68
N TRP A 745 4.42 -10.04 -27.37
CA TRP A 745 5.69 -10.44 -26.73
C TRP A 745 5.94 -11.94 -26.81
N MET A 746 4.92 -12.76 -26.56
CA MET A 746 5.00 -14.20 -26.77
C MET A 746 5.22 -14.57 -28.24
N ALA A 747 4.66 -13.80 -29.18
CA ALA A 747 4.94 -13.97 -30.61
C ALA A 747 6.40 -13.61 -30.97
N ARG A 748 6.95 -12.52 -30.39
CA ARG A 748 8.36 -12.15 -30.55
C ARG A 748 9.32 -13.19 -29.98
N ILE A 749 9.05 -13.68 -28.77
CA ILE A 749 9.86 -14.72 -28.10
C ILE A 749 9.90 -16.01 -28.93
N ARG A 750 8.79 -16.42 -29.57
CA ARG A 750 8.77 -17.57 -30.50
C ARG A 750 9.61 -17.36 -31.77
N LYS A 751 9.87 -16.11 -32.16
CA LYS A 751 10.72 -15.72 -33.31
C LYS A 751 12.14 -15.28 -32.90
N THR A 752 12.52 -15.52 -31.65
CA THR A 752 13.84 -15.19 -31.09
C THR A 752 14.59 -16.48 -30.75
N ASP A 753 15.89 -16.47 -31.02
CA ASP A 753 16.83 -17.51 -30.64
C ASP A 753 17.35 -17.29 -29.21
N PHE A 754 17.06 -18.25 -28.33
CA PHE A 754 17.49 -18.30 -26.93
C PHE A 754 18.59 -19.34 -26.68
N SER A 755 19.16 -19.98 -27.72
CA SER A 755 20.12 -21.09 -27.60
C SER A 755 21.32 -20.80 -26.68
N ASP A 756 21.81 -19.56 -26.68
CA ASP A 756 22.90 -19.06 -25.82
C ASP A 756 22.54 -18.87 -24.34
N VAL A 757 21.27 -18.99 -23.94
CA VAL A 757 20.88 -18.89 -22.52
C VAL A 757 21.30 -20.15 -21.76
N LYS A 758 22.05 -19.95 -20.68
CA LYS A 758 22.67 -21.01 -19.84
C LYS A 758 22.21 -20.98 -18.38
N VAL A 759 21.02 -20.45 -18.12
CA VAL A 759 20.38 -20.40 -16.79
C VAL A 759 18.95 -20.90 -16.90
N PHE A 760 18.42 -21.53 -15.86
CA PHE A 760 17.03 -21.97 -15.84
C PHE A 760 16.12 -20.89 -15.23
N LEU A 761 14.94 -20.68 -15.82
CA LEU A 761 13.89 -19.88 -15.19
C LEU A 761 13.28 -20.66 -14.02
N VAL A 762 13.28 -20.05 -12.83
CA VAL A 762 12.58 -20.52 -11.63
C VAL A 762 11.57 -19.46 -11.24
N ALA A 763 10.29 -19.78 -11.38
CA ALA A 763 9.21 -18.82 -11.22
C ALA A 763 8.07 -19.36 -10.35
N SER A 764 7.22 -18.46 -9.88
CA SER A 764 6.01 -18.74 -9.11
C SER A 764 4.81 -18.06 -9.75
N VAL A 765 3.68 -18.76 -9.74
CA VAL A 765 2.39 -18.31 -10.27
C VAL A 765 1.33 -18.55 -9.20
N PRO A 766 0.46 -17.57 -8.87
CA PRO A 766 -0.64 -17.77 -7.92
C PRO A 766 -1.58 -18.90 -8.35
N GLY A 767 -1.88 -19.83 -7.45
CA GLY A 767 -2.77 -20.96 -7.72
C GLY A 767 -2.48 -22.21 -6.91
N GLY A 768 -3.28 -23.26 -7.16
CA GLY A 768 -3.02 -24.62 -6.70
C GLY A 768 -2.46 -25.45 -7.86
N HIS A 769 -1.29 -26.06 -7.66
CA HIS A 769 -0.52 -26.73 -8.71
C HIS A 769 -0.23 -28.19 -8.37
N THR A 770 -0.35 -29.07 -9.36
CA THR A 770 0.14 -30.47 -9.32
C THR A 770 1.35 -30.63 -10.23
N ASN A 771 2.05 -31.76 -10.17
CA ASN A 771 3.14 -32.01 -11.10
C ASN A 771 2.60 -32.26 -12.52
N THR A 772 3.40 -31.91 -13.53
CA THR A 772 3.15 -32.31 -14.92
C THR A 772 3.96 -33.56 -15.27
N ALA A 773 3.71 -34.17 -16.43
CA ALA A 773 4.57 -35.23 -16.96
C ALA A 773 6.05 -34.79 -17.16
N LYS A 774 6.33 -33.48 -17.25
CA LYS A 774 7.67 -32.89 -17.29
C LYS A 774 8.14 -32.36 -15.92
N GLY A 775 7.54 -32.85 -14.83
CA GLY A 775 7.82 -32.40 -13.47
C GLY A 775 7.03 -31.15 -13.04
N PRO A 776 7.37 -30.58 -11.86
CA PRO A 776 6.77 -29.35 -11.37
C PRO A 776 7.20 -28.13 -12.20
N LEU A 777 6.27 -27.20 -12.41
CA LEU A 777 6.51 -25.94 -13.13
C LEU A 777 6.94 -24.78 -12.22
N TRP A 778 6.43 -24.73 -10.98
CA TRP A 778 6.49 -23.52 -10.15
C TRP A 778 7.06 -23.76 -8.75
N GLY A 779 7.48 -22.68 -8.09
CA GLY A 779 7.82 -22.64 -6.66
C GLY A 779 9.00 -23.53 -6.26
N HIS A 780 9.05 -23.94 -4.99
CA HIS A 780 10.17 -24.71 -4.47
C HIS A 780 10.34 -26.09 -5.14
N PRO A 781 9.27 -26.80 -5.57
CA PRO A 781 9.43 -28.06 -6.27
C PRO A 781 10.10 -27.91 -7.64
N ARG A 782 9.87 -26.79 -8.37
CA ARG A 782 10.57 -26.49 -9.64
C ARG A 782 12.07 -26.44 -9.45
N LEU A 783 12.54 -25.68 -8.45
CA LEU A 783 13.96 -25.61 -8.11
C LEU A 783 14.50 -27.01 -7.77
N GLY A 784 13.84 -27.73 -6.87
CA GLY A 784 14.30 -29.06 -6.46
C GLY A 784 14.33 -30.09 -7.60
N TYR A 785 13.39 -30.00 -8.55
CA TYR A 785 13.42 -30.82 -9.76
C TYR A 785 14.66 -30.50 -10.61
N LEU A 786 14.89 -29.23 -10.94
CA LEU A 786 16.05 -28.81 -11.73
C LEU A 786 17.39 -29.19 -11.07
N LEU A 787 17.51 -29.01 -9.75
CA LEU A 787 18.70 -29.44 -9.00
C LEU A 787 18.92 -30.95 -9.11
N SER A 788 17.85 -31.77 -8.99
CA SER A 788 17.97 -33.23 -9.13
C SER A 788 18.39 -33.73 -10.52
N GLN A 789 18.23 -32.91 -11.55
CA GLN A 789 18.63 -33.26 -12.92
C GLN A 789 20.02 -32.72 -13.29
N HIS A 790 20.47 -31.63 -12.67
CA HIS A 790 21.59 -30.84 -13.19
C HIS A 790 22.63 -30.37 -12.17
N ALA A 791 22.37 -30.41 -10.86
CA ALA A 791 23.36 -30.05 -9.84
C ALA A 791 24.29 -31.23 -9.57
N ALA A 792 25.60 -31.00 -9.50
CA ALA A 792 26.57 -32.00 -9.09
C ALA A 792 26.30 -32.48 -7.64
N PRO A 793 26.66 -33.74 -7.27
CA PRO A 793 26.48 -34.27 -5.92
C PRO A 793 27.04 -33.35 -4.83
N ILE A 794 26.18 -32.91 -3.90
CA ILE A 794 26.49 -31.94 -2.87
C ILE A 794 26.69 -32.66 -1.54
N ASP A 795 27.79 -32.37 -0.84
CA ASP A 795 28.01 -32.93 0.50
C ASP A 795 26.92 -32.43 1.47
N ASP A 796 26.32 -33.32 2.27
CA ASP A 796 25.24 -32.96 3.19
C ASP A 796 25.68 -31.97 4.28
N SER A 797 26.98 -31.87 4.59
CA SER A 797 27.53 -30.84 5.49
C SER A 797 27.41 -29.42 4.94
N CYS A 798 27.26 -29.25 3.61
CA CYS A 798 27.18 -27.93 2.97
C CYS A 798 25.81 -27.30 3.25
N PRO A 799 25.72 -26.23 4.04
CA PRO A 799 24.43 -25.68 4.45
C PRO A 799 23.69 -25.07 3.25
N LEU A 800 22.36 -25.10 3.30
CA LEU A 800 21.53 -24.19 2.52
C LEU A 800 21.68 -22.79 3.12
N VAL A 801 22.10 -21.84 2.30
CA VAL A 801 22.08 -20.43 2.66
C VAL A 801 20.99 -19.72 1.87
N ALA A 802 20.02 -19.19 2.60
CA ALA A 802 19.02 -18.27 2.10
C ALA A 802 19.40 -16.84 2.48
N GLN A 803 19.08 -15.89 1.61
CA GLN A 803 19.21 -14.47 1.85
C GLN A 803 18.00 -13.80 1.22
N SER A 804 17.22 -13.05 2.00
CA SER A 804 16.10 -12.28 1.46
C SER A 804 15.80 -11.04 2.29
N SER A 805 15.07 -10.08 1.71
CA SER A 805 14.77 -8.79 2.35
C SER A 805 13.49 -8.84 3.21
N SER A 806 12.57 -9.76 2.91
CA SER A 806 11.41 -10.12 3.75
C SER A 806 11.55 -11.53 4.29
N ILE A 807 10.87 -11.80 5.41
CA ILE A 807 10.65 -13.13 5.98
C ILE A 807 9.15 -13.28 6.25
N GLY A 808 8.54 -14.37 5.76
CA GLY A 808 7.12 -14.68 5.98
C GLY A 808 6.85 -15.41 7.31
N SER A 809 5.60 -15.82 7.49
CA SER A 809 5.23 -16.80 8.52
C SER A 809 5.73 -18.19 8.11
N LEU A 810 6.70 -18.72 8.85
CA LEU A 810 7.38 -19.99 8.56
C LEU A 810 6.76 -21.18 9.31
N GLY A 811 6.07 -20.90 10.42
CA GLY A 811 5.47 -21.88 11.32
C GLY A 811 6.19 -21.97 12.68
N PRO A 812 5.61 -22.70 13.65
CA PRO A 812 6.08 -22.72 15.04
C PRO A 812 7.43 -23.43 15.24
N SER A 813 7.90 -24.22 14.27
CA SER A 813 9.21 -24.89 14.32
C SER A 813 9.90 -24.90 12.94
N PRO A 814 11.22 -25.15 12.86
CA PRO A 814 11.92 -25.27 11.58
C PRO A 814 11.31 -26.33 10.65
N GLU A 815 10.88 -27.47 11.18
CA GLU A 815 10.30 -28.63 10.48
C GLU A 815 8.93 -28.31 9.88
N SER A 816 8.25 -27.28 10.39
CA SER A 816 6.88 -26.93 9.98
C SER A 816 6.77 -26.63 8.47
N TRP A 817 7.83 -26.04 7.89
CA TRP A 817 7.93 -25.72 6.46
C TRP A 817 9.37 -25.57 5.95
N VAL A 818 10.28 -24.92 6.68
CA VAL A 818 11.65 -24.63 6.18
C VAL A 818 12.48 -25.91 6.05
N LEU A 819 12.58 -26.71 7.10
CA LEU A 819 13.27 -28.01 7.03
C LEU A 819 12.38 -29.09 6.39
N GLY A 820 11.05 -28.98 6.50
CA GLY A 820 10.10 -29.96 5.98
C GLY A 820 9.87 -29.93 4.46
N GLU A 821 9.80 -28.75 3.85
CA GLU A 821 9.39 -28.58 2.43
C GLU A 821 10.45 -27.85 1.60
N ILE A 822 10.96 -26.72 2.09
CA ILE A 822 12.02 -25.94 1.42
C ILE A 822 13.32 -26.76 1.35
N MET A 823 13.88 -27.18 2.49
CA MET A 823 15.11 -27.97 2.53
C MET A 823 14.97 -29.28 1.76
N ALA A 824 13.81 -29.95 1.83
CA ALA A 824 13.53 -31.17 1.06
C ALA A 824 13.62 -30.98 -0.47
N SER A 825 13.43 -29.75 -0.95
CA SER A 825 13.58 -29.39 -2.36
C SER A 825 14.98 -28.85 -2.66
N PHE A 826 15.49 -27.95 -1.83
CA PHE A 826 16.76 -27.23 -2.03
C PHE A 826 18.01 -28.07 -1.72
N ARG A 827 17.87 -29.20 -1.00
CA ARG A 827 18.97 -30.16 -0.77
C ARG A 827 19.24 -31.10 -1.95
N LYS A 828 18.34 -31.16 -2.94
CA LYS A 828 18.43 -32.10 -4.05
C LYS A 828 19.66 -31.82 -4.92
N ASP A 829 20.16 -32.87 -5.54
CA ASP A 829 21.23 -32.90 -6.52
C ASP A 829 21.12 -34.19 -7.36
N SER A 830 22.02 -34.39 -8.32
CA SER A 830 22.03 -35.56 -9.22
C SER A 830 22.47 -36.88 -8.57
N ALA A 831 22.78 -36.92 -7.27
CA ALA A 831 23.14 -38.17 -6.60
C ALA A 831 21.93 -39.12 -6.46
N PRO A 832 22.14 -40.45 -6.48
CA PRO A 832 21.07 -41.42 -6.26
C PRO A 832 20.28 -41.17 -4.96
N VAL A 833 18.99 -41.52 -4.99
CA VAL A 833 18.12 -41.41 -3.80
C VAL A 833 18.59 -42.41 -2.75
N GLY A 834 19.07 -41.90 -1.61
CA GLY A 834 19.55 -42.71 -0.49
C GLY A 834 19.38 -41.99 0.84
N ILE A 835 19.72 -42.69 1.94
CA ILE A 835 19.67 -42.12 3.29
C ILE A 835 20.79 -41.08 3.41
N ARG A 836 20.40 -39.81 3.47
CA ARG A 836 21.29 -38.64 3.45
C ARG A 836 20.97 -37.73 4.63
N ARG A 837 22.00 -37.16 5.25
CA ARG A 837 21.85 -36.26 6.41
C ARG A 837 21.15 -34.96 5.97
N LEU A 838 20.37 -34.37 6.85
CA LEU A 838 19.73 -33.08 6.56
C LEU A 838 20.81 -31.98 6.60
N PRO A 839 20.98 -31.16 5.55
CA PRO A 839 21.94 -30.07 5.59
C PRO A 839 21.57 -29.01 6.60
N GLY A 840 22.59 -28.32 7.14
CA GLY A 840 22.37 -27.12 7.95
C GLY A 840 21.65 -26.03 7.17
N PHE A 841 20.96 -25.13 7.87
CA PHE A 841 20.32 -23.95 7.30
C PHE A 841 20.99 -22.68 7.82
N ARG A 842 21.05 -21.64 6.99
CA ARG A 842 21.50 -20.30 7.36
C ARG A 842 20.65 -19.26 6.66
N MET A 843 20.27 -18.21 7.37
CA MET A 843 19.45 -17.11 6.87
C MET A 843 20.18 -15.78 7.02
N ILE A 844 20.72 -15.24 5.93
CA ILE A 844 21.30 -13.89 5.91
C ILE A 844 20.15 -12.89 5.91
N TYR A 845 20.04 -12.13 6.99
CA TYR A 845 19.06 -11.06 7.17
C TYR A 845 19.71 -9.90 7.95
N PRO A 846 19.48 -8.62 7.61
CA PRO A 846 20.13 -7.52 8.31
C PRO A 846 19.71 -7.41 9.79
N SER A 847 20.70 -7.29 10.67
CA SER A 847 20.47 -6.95 12.08
C SER A 847 20.03 -5.49 12.22
N PHE A 848 19.46 -5.14 13.38
CA PHE A 848 19.23 -3.73 13.76
C PHE A 848 20.52 -2.90 13.61
N SER A 849 21.66 -3.48 13.99
CA SER A 849 22.97 -2.85 13.88
C SER A 849 23.40 -2.62 12.42
N ASN A 850 23.18 -3.58 11.51
CA ASN A 850 23.45 -3.40 10.08
C ASN A 850 22.66 -2.22 9.49
N VAL A 851 21.37 -2.12 9.83
CA VAL A 851 20.50 -1.06 9.32
C VAL A 851 20.89 0.30 9.91
N ARG A 852 21.06 0.39 11.23
CA ARG A 852 21.47 1.63 11.91
C ARG A 852 22.77 2.21 11.32
N GLN A 853 23.70 1.36 10.89
CA GLN A 853 24.98 1.75 10.31
C GLN A 853 24.96 1.91 8.77
N SER A 854 23.81 1.76 8.12
CA SER A 854 23.65 1.86 6.66
C SER A 854 23.82 3.30 6.15
N HIS A 855 24.00 3.46 4.83
CA HIS A 855 24.09 4.79 4.19
C HIS A 855 22.82 5.66 4.37
N ASP A 856 21.68 5.06 4.69
CA ASP A 856 20.43 5.75 4.97
C ASP A 856 20.05 5.71 6.46
N GLY A 857 20.97 5.29 7.35
CA GLY A 857 20.68 5.05 8.76
C GLY A 857 19.49 4.11 8.93
N MET A 858 18.61 4.41 9.89
CA MET A 858 17.40 3.60 10.13
C MET A 858 16.50 3.48 8.88
N MET A 859 16.43 4.52 8.03
CA MET A 859 15.64 4.48 6.79
C MET A 859 16.18 3.48 5.75
N GLY A 860 17.41 2.96 5.90
CA GLY A 860 17.91 1.83 5.13
C GLY A 860 17.05 0.57 5.29
N GLY A 861 16.40 0.40 6.44
CA GLY A 861 15.45 -0.68 6.71
C GLY A 861 14.11 -0.53 6.02
N GLY A 862 13.89 0.56 5.28
CA GLY A 862 12.69 0.80 4.49
C GLY A 862 12.38 -0.32 3.48
N CYS A 863 13.38 -1.09 3.04
CA CYS A 863 13.24 -2.24 2.13
C CYS A 863 13.16 -3.62 2.81
N LEU A 864 13.07 -3.65 4.15
CA LEU A 864 13.21 -4.87 4.97
C LEU A 864 11.92 -5.21 5.75
N PRO A 865 10.85 -5.69 5.09
CA PRO A 865 9.52 -5.84 5.67
C PRO A 865 9.35 -7.09 6.54
N TYR A 866 10.19 -7.24 7.56
CA TYR A 866 9.97 -8.22 8.62
C TYR A 866 9.39 -7.51 9.86
N VAL A 867 8.29 -8.02 10.40
CA VAL A 867 7.61 -7.39 11.55
C VAL A 867 7.70 -8.24 12.80
N ARG A 868 7.80 -7.59 13.96
CA ARG A 868 7.93 -8.25 15.27
C ARG A 868 6.79 -9.24 15.53
N SER A 869 5.58 -8.91 15.11
CA SER A 869 4.38 -9.77 15.24
C SER A 869 4.40 -11.05 14.41
N THR A 870 5.23 -11.12 13.35
CA THR A 870 5.56 -12.38 12.66
C THR A 870 6.68 -13.10 13.40
N HIS A 871 7.72 -12.38 13.83
CA HIS A 871 8.89 -12.98 14.48
C HIS A 871 8.58 -13.73 15.77
N VAL A 872 7.73 -13.17 16.66
CA VAL A 872 7.35 -13.82 17.94
C VAL A 872 6.62 -15.17 17.76
N LYS A 873 6.21 -15.53 16.53
CA LYS A 873 5.59 -16.83 16.21
C LYS A 873 6.61 -17.88 15.72
N GLN A 874 7.87 -17.49 15.57
CA GLN A 874 8.95 -18.28 14.96
C GLN A 874 10.33 -17.87 15.51
N GLU A 875 10.43 -17.62 16.82
CA GLU A 875 11.67 -17.13 17.44
C GLU A 875 12.86 -18.10 17.28
N TRP A 876 12.59 -19.39 17.04
CA TRP A 876 13.57 -20.40 16.62
C TRP A 876 14.43 -19.95 15.44
N LEU A 877 13.96 -19.00 14.62
CA LEU A 877 14.71 -18.49 13.49
C LEU A 877 16.00 -17.77 13.91
N LYS A 878 16.08 -17.21 15.13
CA LYS A 878 17.26 -16.50 15.66
C LYS A 878 18.53 -17.33 15.52
N ASP A 879 18.45 -18.63 15.84
CA ASP A 879 19.58 -19.57 15.83
C ASP A 879 20.15 -19.82 14.41
N TYR A 880 19.43 -19.43 13.37
CA TYR A 880 19.82 -19.56 11.96
C TYR A 880 20.24 -18.23 11.33
N LEU A 881 20.12 -17.10 12.03
CA LEU A 881 20.39 -15.77 11.46
C LEU A 881 21.89 -15.51 11.27
N GLN A 882 22.20 -14.83 10.17
CA GLN A 882 23.55 -14.41 9.78
C GLN A 882 23.53 -12.93 9.40
N GLN A 883 24.58 -12.20 9.78
CA GLN A 883 24.76 -10.77 9.52
C GLN A 883 24.80 -10.47 8.01
N TRP A 884 24.27 -9.31 7.62
CA TRP A 884 24.56 -8.76 6.29
C TRP A 884 26.02 -8.28 6.26
N CYS A 885 26.84 -8.87 5.39
CA CYS A 885 28.23 -8.49 5.18
C CYS A 885 28.52 -8.45 3.68
N SER A 886 29.02 -7.32 3.18
CA SER A 886 29.38 -7.17 1.75
C SER A 886 30.49 -6.13 1.62
N ARG A 887 31.59 -6.35 2.35
CA ARG A 887 32.77 -5.48 2.38
C ARG A 887 33.56 -5.61 1.08
N ALA A 888 33.75 -6.83 0.59
CA ALA A 888 34.52 -7.11 -0.64
C ALA A 888 33.88 -6.53 -1.90
N ARG A 889 32.57 -6.23 -1.87
CA ARG A 889 31.80 -5.60 -2.94
C ARG A 889 31.34 -4.18 -2.61
N HIS A 890 31.99 -3.53 -1.64
CA HIS A 890 31.74 -2.13 -1.22
C HIS A 890 30.26 -1.79 -0.92
N ARG A 891 29.50 -2.79 -0.44
CA ARG A 891 28.03 -2.77 -0.24
C ARG A 891 27.59 -3.06 1.19
N ASN A 892 28.53 -3.17 2.13
CA ASN A 892 28.25 -3.45 3.54
C ASN A 892 27.24 -2.48 4.19
N LYS A 893 27.20 -1.22 3.74
CA LYS A 893 26.27 -0.18 4.19
C LYS A 893 25.05 0.03 3.26
N ALA A 894 24.94 -0.71 2.16
CA ALA A 894 23.80 -0.69 1.25
C ALA A 894 22.89 -1.90 1.53
N MET A 895 21.76 -1.67 2.20
CA MET A 895 20.91 -2.76 2.67
C MET A 895 20.41 -3.66 1.53
N PRO A 896 20.35 -4.99 1.75
CA PRO A 896 19.99 -5.94 0.72
C PRO A 896 18.49 -5.88 0.44
N HIS A 897 18.15 -5.54 -0.81
CA HIS A 897 16.84 -5.84 -1.38
C HIS A 897 16.92 -6.97 -2.43
N ILE A 898 18.12 -7.39 -2.80
CA ILE A 898 18.40 -8.68 -3.45
C ILE A 898 17.86 -9.87 -2.63
N LYS A 899 17.44 -10.94 -3.31
CA LYS A 899 17.14 -12.25 -2.69
C LYS A 899 17.93 -13.33 -3.43
N THR A 900 18.62 -14.18 -2.67
CA THR A 900 19.47 -15.24 -3.22
C THR A 900 19.41 -16.51 -2.39
N TYR A 901 19.66 -17.64 -3.04
CA TYR A 901 19.74 -18.95 -2.39
C TYR A 901 20.89 -19.74 -3.01
N CYS A 902 21.64 -20.47 -2.20
CA CYS A 902 22.77 -21.27 -2.68
C CYS A 902 23.23 -22.34 -1.68
N ARG A 903 24.13 -23.22 -2.16
CA ARG A 903 24.96 -24.11 -1.34
C ARG A 903 26.41 -24.00 -1.81
N TRP A 904 27.36 -23.87 -0.87
CA TRP A 904 28.79 -23.84 -1.18
C TRP A 904 29.61 -24.64 -0.15
N SER A 905 30.87 -24.87 -0.49
CA SER A 905 31.90 -25.50 0.35
C SER A 905 33.26 -24.87 0.07
N HIS A 906 34.32 -25.37 0.71
CA HIS A 906 35.70 -25.04 0.36
C HIS A 906 36.05 -25.40 -1.11
N ARG A 907 35.32 -26.31 -1.76
CA ARG A 907 35.50 -26.67 -3.18
C ARG A 907 34.87 -25.67 -4.15
N GLY A 908 34.01 -24.77 -3.66
CA GLY A 908 33.29 -23.81 -4.47
C GLY A 908 31.76 -23.84 -4.27
N LEU A 909 31.06 -23.13 -5.15
CA LEU A 909 29.62 -22.89 -5.12
C LEU A 909 28.89 -23.84 -6.06
N TYR A 910 28.03 -24.70 -5.52
CA TYR A 910 27.37 -25.78 -6.28
C TYR A 910 26.26 -25.31 -7.20
N TRP A 911 25.55 -24.27 -6.79
CA TRP A 911 24.49 -23.60 -7.55
C TRP A 911 24.16 -22.27 -6.87
N PHE A 912 23.61 -21.35 -7.63
CA PHE A 912 23.17 -20.04 -7.14
C PHE A 912 21.84 -19.67 -7.79
N LEU A 913 20.93 -19.09 -7.03
CA LEU A 913 19.65 -18.58 -7.51
C LEU A 913 19.58 -17.08 -7.20
N LEU A 914 19.36 -16.26 -8.23
CA LEU A 914 18.88 -14.88 -8.09
C LEU A 914 17.36 -14.88 -8.29
N THR A 915 16.58 -14.26 -7.40
CA THR A 915 15.11 -14.25 -7.54
C THR A 915 14.44 -13.05 -6.88
N SER A 916 13.20 -12.76 -7.24
CA SER A 916 12.32 -11.90 -6.47
C SER A 916 11.79 -12.58 -5.20
N ALA A 917 11.74 -13.92 -5.14
CA ALA A 917 11.11 -14.67 -4.06
C ALA A 917 11.81 -14.50 -2.69
N ASN A 918 11.13 -13.84 -1.76
CA ASN A 918 11.50 -13.84 -0.34
C ASN A 918 11.25 -15.22 0.31
N LEU A 919 11.83 -15.47 1.49
CA LEU A 919 11.57 -16.69 2.26
C LEU A 919 10.15 -16.65 2.86
N SER A 920 9.14 -16.99 2.06
CA SER A 920 7.73 -17.04 2.46
C SER A 920 6.95 -18.14 1.73
N LYS A 921 5.92 -18.69 2.40
CA LYS A 921 4.97 -19.65 1.81
C LYS A 921 4.22 -19.06 0.59
N ALA A 922 4.00 -17.74 0.57
CA ALA A 922 3.29 -17.06 -0.52
C ALA A 922 4.09 -17.07 -1.83
N ALA A 923 5.40 -16.83 -1.73
CA ALA A 923 6.34 -16.81 -2.85
C ALA A 923 6.75 -18.22 -3.30
N TRP A 924 7.13 -19.10 -2.38
CA TRP A 924 7.70 -20.41 -2.70
C TRP A 924 6.67 -21.55 -2.80
N GLY A 925 5.53 -21.39 -2.14
CA GLY A 925 4.46 -22.38 -2.05
C GLY A 925 4.49 -23.23 -0.78
N VAL A 926 3.36 -23.87 -0.49
CA VAL A 926 3.20 -24.84 0.61
C VAL A 926 2.24 -25.96 0.17
N TYR A 927 2.57 -27.20 0.49
CA TYR A 927 1.73 -28.36 0.16
C TYR A 927 0.50 -28.46 1.08
N ASN A 928 -0.67 -28.73 0.49
CA ASN A 928 -1.89 -28.92 1.29
C ASN A 928 -1.86 -30.26 2.05
N LYS A 929 -1.63 -30.21 3.37
CA LYS A 929 -1.42 -31.40 4.20
C LYS A 929 -2.65 -32.32 4.32
N THR A 930 -3.87 -31.83 4.05
CA THR A 930 -5.15 -32.57 4.23
C THR A 930 -5.66 -33.36 3.01
N GLY A 931 -4.98 -33.30 1.86
CA GLY A 931 -5.38 -34.05 0.67
C GLY A 931 -5.17 -35.57 0.78
N ARG A 932 -6.15 -36.36 0.29
CA ARG A 932 -6.06 -37.84 0.18
C ARG A 932 -5.37 -38.34 -1.10
N PHE A 933 -5.14 -37.47 -2.08
CA PHE A 933 -4.45 -37.76 -3.35
C PHE A 933 -3.15 -36.94 -3.45
N GLU A 934 -2.60 -36.76 -4.66
CA GLU A 934 -1.48 -35.83 -4.89
C GLU A 934 -1.80 -34.46 -4.27
N LYS A 935 -1.00 -34.05 -3.29
CA LYS A 935 -1.24 -32.84 -2.51
C LYS A 935 -0.87 -31.64 -3.39
N PRO A 936 -1.80 -30.74 -3.74
CA PRO A 936 -1.47 -29.59 -4.56
C PRO A 936 -0.57 -28.62 -3.77
N LEU A 937 0.42 -28.05 -4.45
CA LEU A 937 1.22 -26.94 -3.97
C LEU A 937 0.39 -25.65 -4.12
N ARG A 938 0.13 -24.95 -3.02
CA ARG A 938 -0.52 -23.63 -3.03
C ARG A 938 0.54 -22.53 -3.08
N ILE A 939 0.52 -21.71 -4.12
CA ILE A 939 1.32 -20.49 -4.27
C ILE A 939 0.36 -19.29 -4.28
N ASN A 940 0.74 -18.15 -3.70
CA ASN A 940 -0.09 -16.94 -3.70
C ASN A 940 0.50 -15.78 -4.54
N SER A 941 1.80 -15.74 -4.80
CA SER A 941 2.47 -14.61 -5.46
C SER A 941 3.04 -14.95 -6.84
N TYR A 942 3.14 -13.93 -7.71
CA TYR A 942 3.98 -14.02 -8.91
C TYR A 942 5.43 -13.69 -8.53
N GLU A 943 6.34 -14.60 -8.82
CA GLU A 943 7.79 -14.41 -8.63
C GLU A 943 8.54 -14.89 -9.88
N ALA A 944 9.74 -14.36 -10.11
CA ALA A 944 10.66 -14.84 -11.13
C ALA A 944 12.12 -14.75 -10.66
N GLY A 945 12.93 -15.70 -11.10
CA GLY A 945 14.35 -15.80 -10.81
C GLY A 945 15.07 -16.71 -11.80
N VAL A 946 16.41 -16.69 -11.74
CA VAL A 946 17.28 -17.50 -12.59
C VAL A 946 18.26 -18.33 -11.77
N LEU A 947 18.29 -19.62 -12.08
CA LEU A 947 19.17 -20.62 -11.48
C LEU A 947 20.44 -20.79 -12.33
N PHE A 948 21.57 -20.48 -11.71
CA PHE A 948 22.91 -20.68 -12.23
C PHE A 948 23.43 -22.05 -11.78
N LEU A 949 23.85 -22.86 -12.75
CA LEU A 949 24.42 -24.20 -12.51
C LEU A 949 25.82 -24.30 -13.15
N PRO A 950 26.85 -24.70 -12.39
CA PRO A 950 28.22 -24.82 -12.90
C PRO A 950 28.32 -25.70 -14.14
N LYS A 951 27.57 -26.82 -14.16
CA LYS A 951 27.60 -27.79 -15.25
C LYS A 951 27.05 -27.26 -16.57
N LEU A 952 26.20 -26.23 -16.55
CA LEU A 952 25.64 -25.61 -17.74
C LEU A 952 26.45 -24.39 -18.23
N LEU A 953 27.07 -23.66 -17.30
CA LEU A 953 27.79 -22.42 -17.57
C LEU A 953 29.29 -22.63 -17.82
N LEU A 954 29.92 -23.55 -17.11
CA LEU A 954 31.37 -23.80 -17.11
C LEU A 954 31.77 -25.24 -17.53
N ASP A 955 30.79 -26.15 -17.61
CA ASP A 955 30.97 -27.62 -17.64
C ASP A 955 31.62 -28.23 -16.37
N GLU A 956 31.70 -27.45 -15.30
CA GLU A 956 32.29 -27.81 -14.00
C GLU A 956 31.25 -28.34 -13.00
N ASN A 957 31.73 -28.91 -11.88
CA ASN A 957 30.88 -29.29 -10.74
C ASN A 957 30.59 -28.14 -9.77
N PHE A 958 31.41 -27.07 -9.79
CA PHE A 958 31.35 -25.93 -8.87
C PHE A 958 31.69 -24.64 -9.62
N PHE A 959 31.08 -23.52 -9.23
CA PHE A 959 31.63 -22.21 -9.58
C PHE A 959 32.81 -21.91 -8.66
N PRO A 960 33.90 -21.32 -9.20
CA PRO A 960 35.07 -20.98 -8.42
C PRO A 960 34.78 -19.79 -7.50
N MET A 961 35.14 -19.92 -6.22
CA MET A 961 34.93 -18.87 -5.21
C MET A 961 36.12 -17.90 -5.10
N GLU A 962 37.20 -18.19 -5.83
CA GLU A 962 38.37 -17.33 -6.08
C GLU A 962 38.70 -17.44 -7.57
N ALA A 963 39.32 -16.42 -8.17
CA ALA A 963 39.65 -16.44 -9.60
C ALA A 963 40.73 -17.51 -9.89
N ASN A 964 40.56 -18.29 -10.97
CA ASN A 964 41.54 -19.29 -11.39
C ASN A 964 41.86 -19.18 -12.90
N LYS A 965 42.83 -19.97 -13.37
CA LYS A 965 43.31 -19.91 -14.77
C LYS A 965 42.25 -20.26 -15.83
N LYS A 966 41.18 -20.96 -15.45
CA LYS A 966 40.15 -21.47 -16.38
C LYS A 966 38.89 -20.59 -16.38
N HIS A 967 38.49 -20.08 -15.23
CA HIS A 967 37.22 -19.38 -15.02
C HIS A 967 37.35 -18.20 -14.05
N PRO A 968 36.65 -17.07 -14.30
CA PRO A 968 36.60 -15.96 -13.36
C PRO A 968 35.86 -16.35 -12.07
N GLN A 969 36.16 -15.67 -10.97
CA GLN A 969 35.45 -15.85 -9.70
C GLN A 969 33.95 -15.62 -9.85
N PHE A 970 33.11 -16.44 -9.20
CA PHE A 970 31.68 -16.17 -9.14
C PHE A 970 31.41 -14.88 -8.33
N PRO A 971 30.70 -13.89 -8.89
CA PRO A 971 30.58 -12.55 -8.30
C PRO A 971 29.54 -12.49 -7.16
N MET A 972 29.83 -13.18 -6.05
CA MET A 972 28.95 -13.23 -4.87
C MET A 972 28.54 -11.82 -4.39
N PRO A 973 27.25 -11.63 -4.00
CA PRO A 973 26.74 -10.33 -3.55
C PRO A 973 27.06 -9.98 -2.09
N TYR A 974 27.55 -10.95 -1.31
CA TYR A 974 27.94 -10.83 0.09
C TYR A 974 29.24 -11.58 0.35
N ASP A 975 29.90 -11.21 1.45
CA ASP A 975 31.15 -11.84 1.90
C ASP A 975 30.90 -13.31 2.30
N VAL A 976 31.88 -14.17 2.05
CA VAL A 976 31.93 -15.55 2.57
C VAL A 976 33.23 -15.75 3.37
N PRO A 977 33.24 -16.55 4.45
CA PRO A 977 32.09 -17.23 5.07
C PRO A 977 31.09 -16.26 5.72
N THR A 978 29.86 -16.73 5.93
CA THR A 978 28.83 -15.95 6.65
C THR A 978 29.17 -15.82 8.12
N ILE A 979 28.83 -14.67 8.71
CA ILE A 979 29.02 -14.37 10.13
C ILE A 979 27.67 -14.58 10.84
N PRO A 980 27.56 -15.45 11.86
CA PRO A 980 26.37 -15.57 12.69
C PRO A 980 26.01 -14.27 13.41
N TYR A 981 24.78 -14.16 13.89
CA TYR A 981 24.41 -13.13 14.86
C TYR A 981 25.16 -13.35 16.19
N ALA A 982 25.56 -12.26 16.84
CA ALA A 982 25.98 -12.29 18.23
C ALA A 982 24.76 -12.47 19.17
N PRO A 983 24.94 -12.92 20.43
CA PRO A 983 23.83 -13.13 21.37
C PRO A 983 22.94 -11.90 21.59
N GLU A 984 23.50 -10.70 21.48
CA GLU A 984 22.82 -9.42 21.62
C GLU A 984 22.20 -8.86 20.33
N ASP A 985 22.49 -9.47 19.17
CA ASP A 985 21.94 -9.01 17.89
C ASP A 985 20.45 -9.30 17.79
N THR A 986 19.68 -8.27 17.44
CA THR A 986 18.28 -8.42 17.03
C THR A 986 18.16 -8.31 15.52
N PRO A 987 17.32 -9.12 14.85
CA PRO A 987 16.99 -8.87 13.46
C PRO A 987 16.32 -7.51 13.34
N PHE A 988 16.56 -6.82 12.23
CA PHE A 988 15.84 -5.59 11.98
C PHE A 988 14.33 -5.89 11.86
N PHE A 989 13.52 -5.18 12.66
CA PHE A 989 12.08 -5.17 12.48
C PHE A 989 11.66 -3.85 11.85
N MET A 990 10.77 -3.91 10.87
CA MET A 990 10.23 -2.72 10.22
C MET A 990 9.46 -1.82 11.19
N ASP A 991 8.99 -2.38 12.32
CA ASP A 991 8.47 -1.67 13.49
C ASP A 991 9.44 -0.60 14.04
N TYR A 992 10.76 -0.74 13.87
CA TYR A 992 11.71 0.28 14.30
C TYR A 992 11.55 1.60 13.51
N LEU A 993 10.99 1.55 12.30
CA LEU A 993 10.70 2.75 11.48
C LEU A 993 9.49 3.54 11.94
N THR A 994 8.69 3.01 12.88
CA THR A 994 7.60 3.75 13.55
C THR A 994 7.99 4.21 14.96
N GLN A 995 9.18 3.82 15.44
CA GLN A 995 9.76 4.21 16.73
C GLN A 995 10.85 5.29 16.61
N HIS A 996 11.39 5.51 15.40
CA HIS A 996 12.34 6.56 15.05
C HIS A 996 11.70 7.74 14.27
N LYS A 997 10.39 7.92 14.41
CA LYS A 997 9.63 9.04 13.83
C LYS A 997 8.95 9.83 14.92
#